data_AF-A0A9R0HQL3-F1
#
_entry.id   AF-A0A9R0HQL3-F1
#
_cell.length_a   1.000
_cell.length_b   1.000
_cell.length_c   1.000
_cell.angle_alpha   90.00
_cell.angle_beta   90.00
_cell.angle_gamma   90.00
#
_symmetry.space_group_name_H-M   'P 1'
#
loop_
_entity.id
_entity.type
_entity.pdbx_description
1 polymer ?
#
loop_
_entity_poly.entity_id
_entity_poly.type
_entity_poly.pdbx_seq_one_letter_code
_entity_poly.pdbx_strand_id
1 'polypeptide(L)'
;MGKKDAELTSAKKAYKSAKELGNRKEEARWANVIGDILKNKGEYCEALRWIRIDYQISSDCLLLKDRLPACQSMGELHLRLGDYVNALHFQKEHLQLAKDVDDLVEQQRATTQLGRTYQEIFNKTEDHSALHKAKKYFKSAMTLAGTLKENPPDSKSSFLKEYIDAYNNVGTLEIDLENLEEAEKILTKGLEICDEEEVSENDDGRTRLHHNLGYVYMQLRMWKKAKHHIRQDIKICKNIGHRQGEAKGYINLGEFHSKEQKFNDTLDSYQIAFNLTKSLEDEDALSRQIEENIRVVKQFIKVTEEIKTEEQKFKKLRRSMTMAKGTSDERKCLRQLMKSLDYLIEKTIIVSDWKKHRDFAKMKKKIATELCDKEKLADAYLVVGESYQKVREFQKARKWFTKSWEIYKVIGNLEGQALVKISMGDILDSEGDWKGALREFEEGYRIAVQSKKVHTQISALENMHYSHMIRFDNVDEARKLKLEIENLQTLMNSEQELHTTLGDSCSETETEGNDSLSENRFADCGSSHSSEVLPVGKPVSSVEDIEDDEVLSSLSRCKKLQKLETDSQKRVKRLSRRTEASPQNLSDSLEIPMPTVGRKRARLVISDDEEDAQCSNGRPDPIPLEYNATSNESKSRSNHLDSARDPQDLVQDDCKHDTSSCNLVNHEESSCSYKSSKPEEAAQGSLKPLADKKYGIRMKFEDVSVCFEAQPSVFAGEFDIEALKVQAACSYYLQLSSQRKSSGLLPIIDNLKVGEQILATNYTMETLLIETQGGGSIEASLNGWVQKRLIKMYVDCCQMLGEPPNMKLLMKLYNLKISEDEVIVSDCELQDMSVVPLLDALSAHQTISMLNLSHNMLGNATMERLKQALTLSGQKYGALVLDLHCNLFGPTALFQICECPVLFSRLEVLNISGNRLTDACGTYLSTILCNCKGLYSLNIERCSITSRTIQTVADALDYGSILSQLSVGHNNPISGSSLANLLGKLVKLERFSELSLDGIKLNKHALDSVCQLSRSSCLSGLMLGATNIGSVRWSIEVV
;
A
#
# COMPACT_ATOMS: atom_id res chain seq x y z
N MET A 1 23.01 -27.40 14.23
CA MET A 1 23.43 -26.29 15.10
C MET A 1 24.95 -26.23 15.18
N GLY A 2 25.62 -26.97 16.07
CA GLY A 2 27.02 -26.72 16.50
C GLY A 2 28.19 -26.56 15.50
N LYS A 3 28.01 -26.61 14.17
CA LYS A 3 29.03 -26.16 13.19
C LYS A 3 29.01 -24.64 13.00
N LYS A 4 27.86 -24.06 12.62
CA LYS A 4 27.70 -22.61 12.37
C LYS A 4 28.07 -21.74 13.59
N ASP A 5 27.85 -22.26 14.80
CA ASP A 5 28.17 -21.53 16.04
C ASP A 5 29.68 -21.56 16.34
N ALA A 6 30.38 -22.63 15.97
CA ALA A 6 31.84 -22.70 16.03
C ALA A 6 32.49 -21.81 14.95
N GLU A 7 31.92 -21.78 13.74
CA GLU A 7 32.32 -20.89 12.63
C GLU A 7 32.19 -19.41 13.03
N LEU A 8 31.02 -19.00 13.56
CA LEU A 8 30.78 -17.64 14.08
C LEU A 8 31.74 -17.28 15.22
N THR A 9 31.99 -18.21 16.14
CA THR A 9 32.94 -18.02 17.26
C THR A 9 34.38 -17.89 16.77
N SER A 10 34.76 -18.60 15.70
CA SER A 10 36.07 -18.50 15.07
C SER A 10 36.25 -17.14 14.38
N ALA A 11 35.27 -16.72 13.57
CA ALA A 11 35.28 -15.42 12.91
C ALA A 11 35.34 -14.25 13.91
N LYS A 12 34.54 -14.30 14.99
CA LYS A 12 34.58 -13.32 16.10
C LYS A 12 35.90 -13.33 16.89
N LYS A 13 36.75 -14.37 16.78
CA LYS A 13 38.14 -14.37 17.28
C LYS A 13 39.12 -13.78 16.25
N ALA A 14 39.00 -14.17 14.99
CA ALA A 14 39.85 -13.65 13.90
C ALA A 14 39.75 -12.13 13.76
N TYR A 15 38.52 -11.57 13.81
CA TYR A 15 38.28 -10.13 13.87
C TYR A 15 39.03 -9.43 15.02
N LYS A 16 39.01 -10.00 16.23
CA LYS A 16 39.73 -9.43 17.39
C LYS A 16 41.24 -9.42 17.15
N SER A 17 41.80 -10.51 16.67
CA SER A 17 43.23 -10.59 16.35
C SER A 17 43.62 -9.61 15.23
N ALA A 18 42.82 -9.46 14.18
CA ALA A 18 43.07 -8.49 13.12
C ALA A 18 43.06 -7.03 13.64
N LYS A 19 42.12 -6.72 14.55
CA LYS A 19 41.99 -5.43 15.24
C LYS A 19 43.16 -5.15 16.20
N GLU A 20 43.59 -6.15 16.97
CA GLU A 20 44.76 -6.10 17.87
C GLU A 20 46.07 -5.91 17.09
N LEU A 21 46.16 -6.46 15.87
CA LEU A 21 47.27 -6.28 14.93
C LEU A 21 47.17 -5.00 14.08
N GLY A 22 46.09 -4.22 14.23
CA GLY A 22 45.86 -2.99 13.45
C GLY A 22 45.57 -3.18 11.96
N ASN A 23 45.36 -4.42 11.49
CA ASN A 23 45.13 -4.72 10.07
C ASN A 23 43.69 -4.41 9.67
N ARG A 24 43.43 -3.15 9.28
CA ARG A 24 42.11 -2.65 8.88
C ARG A 24 41.44 -3.45 7.76
N LYS A 25 42.20 -3.97 6.80
CA LYS A 25 41.63 -4.74 5.67
C LYS A 25 41.09 -6.09 6.13
N GLU A 26 41.81 -6.79 7.00
CA GLU A 26 41.29 -8.02 7.62
C GLU A 26 40.21 -7.70 8.67
N GLU A 27 40.30 -6.60 9.41
CA GLU A 27 39.26 -6.17 10.35
C GLU A 27 37.90 -5.96 9.64
N ALA A 28 37.90 -5.25 8.51
CA ALA A 28 36.73 -5.06 7.64
C ALA A 28 36.22 -6.41 7.09
N ARG A 29 37.09 -7.19 6.45
CA ARG A 29 36.78 -8.52 5.90
C ARG A 29 36.16 -9.48 6.93
N TRP A 30 36.71 -9.55 8.15
CA TRP A 30 36.15 -10.40 9.19
C TRP A 30 34.83 -9.87 9.74
N ALA A 31 34.63 -8.55 9.78
CA ALA A 31 33.32 -7.97 10.11
C ALA A 31 32.27 -8.32 9.03
N ASN A 32 32.61 -8.25 7.74
CA ASN A 32 31.76 -8.71 6.64
C ASN A 32 31.37 -10.20 6.83
N VAL A 33 32.35 -11.09 7.00
CA VAL A 33 32.15 -12.53 7.20
C VAL A 33 31.29 -12.84 8.43
N ILE A 34 31.47 -12.12 9.55
CA ILE A 34 30.61 -12.28 10.74
C ILE A 34 29.17 -11.87 10.40
N GLY A 35 28.99 -10.73 9.72
CA GLY A 35 27.70 -10.26 9.25
C GLY A 35 27.00 -11.25 8.32
N ASP A 36 27.74 -11.83 7.38
CA ASP A 36 27.22 -12.82 6.44
C ASP A 36 26.86 -14.16 7.11
N ILE A 37 27.60 -14.60 8.12
CA ILE A 37 27.21 -15.78 8.93
C ILE A 37 25.89 -15.52 9.67
N LEU A 38 25.70 -14.31 10.22
CA LEU A 38 24.49 -13.90 10.92
C LEU A 38 23.29 -13.74 9.96
N LYS A 39 23.49 -13.10 8.81
CA LYS A 39 22.53 -13.04 7.68
C LYS A 39 22.08 -14.45 7.28
N ASN A 40 23.00 -15.40 7.21
CA ASN A 40 22.74 -16.81 6.89
C ASN A 40 22.25 -17.67 8.09
N LYS A 41 21.91 -17.04 9.22
CA LYS A 41 21.12 -17.64 10.32
C LYS A 41 19.70 -17.07 10.41
N GLY A 42 19.51 -15.83 9.99
CA GLY A 42 18.27 -15.05 10.19
C GLY A 42 18.49 -13.78 11.01
N GLU A 43 19.62 -13.67 11.75
CA GLU A 43 19.95 -12.62 12.72
C GLU A 43 20.23 -11.23 12.06
N TYR A 44 19.35 -10.75 11.20
CA TYR A 44 19.53 -9.60 10.31
C TYR A 44 19.92 -8.31 11.06
N CYS A 45 19.35 -8.09 12.25
CA CYS A 45 19.66 -6.92 13.08
C CYS A 45 21.06 -6.97 13.72
N GLU A 46 21.66 -8.14 13.96
CA GLU A 46 23.08 -8.19 14.33
C GLU A 46 23.97 -8.16 13.09
N ALA A 47 23.59 -8.84 12.01
CA ALA A 47 24.31 -8.77 10.74
C ALA A 47 24.55 -7.31 10.30
N LEU A 48 23.53 -6.45 10.42
CA LEU A 48 23.61 -5.04 10.04
C LEU A 48 24.61 -4.25 10.89
N ARG A 49 24.79 -4.61 12.16
CA ARG A 49 25.81 -4.00 13.04
C ARG A 49 27.22 -4.35 12.56
N TRP A 50 27.46 -5.59 12.15
CA TRP A 50 28.77 -6.04 11.67
C TRP A 50 29.10 -5.52 10.26
N ILE A 51 28.14 -5.52 9.34
CA ILE A 51 28.37 -5.00 7.97
C ILE A 51 28.53 -3.47 7.98
N ARG A 52 27.89 -2.74 8.91
CA ARG A 52 28.19 -1.31 9.12
C ARG A 52 29.62 -1.04 9.59
N ILE A 53 30.21 -1.93 10.41
CA ILE A 53 31.62 -1.81 10.82
C ILE A 53 32.55 -2.03 9.62
N ASP A 54 32.27 -3.01 8.78
CA ASP A 54 32.96 -3.26 7.51
C ASP A 54 32.86 -2.05 6.56
N TYR A 55 31.66 -1.52 6.34
CA TYR A 55 31.42 -0.32 5.51
C TYR A 55 32.14 0.93 6.03
N GLN A 56 32.18 1.13 7.36
CA GLN A 56 32.92 2.24 7.97
C GLN A 56 34.44 2.10 7.76
N ILE A 57 35.02 0.95 8.10
CA ILE A 57 36.47 0.74 7.97
C ILE A 57 36.90 0.80 6.50
N SER A 58 36.09 0.27 5.57
CA SER A 58 36.38 0.33 4.14
C SER A 58 36.20 1.73 3.53
N SER A 59 35.29 2.55 4.06
CA SER A 59 35.12 3.95 3.65
C SER A 59 36.20 4.88 4.21
N ASP A 60 36.59 4.69 5.47
CA ASP A 60 37.48 5.62 6.19
C ASP A 60 38.98 5.30 6.01
N CYS A 61 39.34 4.04 5.72
CA CYS A 61 40.73 3.56 5.84
C CYS A 61 41.26 2.74 4.65
N LEU A 62 40.46 2.40 3.64
CA LEU A 62 40.85 1.50 2.55
C LEU A 62 40.66 2.13 1.15
N LEU A 63 40.98 1.37 0.09
CA LEU A 63 40.74 1.81 -1.29
C LEU A 63 39.26 1.70 -1.64
N LEU A 64 38.80 2.50 -2.60
CA LEU A 64 37.40 2.54 -3.06
C LEU A 64 36.82 1.13 -3.38
N LYS A 65 37.62 0.25 -3.99
CA LYS A 65 37.24 -1.14 -4.30
C LYS A 65 37.04 -2.04 -3.08
N ASP A 66 37.63 -1.72 -1.93
CA ASP A 66 37.50 -2.51 -0.70
C ASP A 66 36.13 -2.31 -0.02
N ARG A 67 35.34 -1.31 -0.45
CA ARG A 67 33.93 -1.11 -0.04
C ARG A 67 32.96 -2.07 -0.73
N LEU A 68 33.36 -2.68 -1.85
CA LEU A 68 32.46 -3.44 -2.72
C LEU A 68 31.70 -4.56 -1.97
N PRO A 69 32.35 -5.43 -1.14
CA PRO A 69 31.64 -6.46 -0.37
C PRO A 69 30.70 -5.88 0.70
N ALA A 70 31.03 -4.71 1.26
CA ALA A 70 30.20 -4.02 2.22
C ALA A 70 28.91 -3.52 1.55
N CYS A 71 29.02 -2.88 0.38
CA CYS A 71 27.88 -2.42 -0.42
C CYS A 71 26.99 -3.60 -0.87
N GLN A 72 27.59 -4.74 -1.26
CA GLN A 72 26.85 -5.96 -1.57
C GLN A 72 26.00 -6.41 -0.38
N SER A 73 26.62 -6.67 0.78
CA SER A 73 25.93 -7.23 1.93
C SER A 73 24.98 -6.23 2.61
N MET A 74 25.24 -4.92 2.54
CA MET A 74 24.26 -3.89 2.93
C MET A 74 23.02 -3.92 2.03
N GLY A 75 23.20 -4.01 0.71
CA GLY A 75 22.13 -4.08 -0.27
C GLY A 75 21.20 -5.28 -0.06
N GLU A 76 21.78 -6.48 0.07
CA GLU A 76 21.03 -7.70 0.39
C GLU A 76 20.26 -7.60 1.70
N LEU A 77 20.86 -6.98 2.72
CA LEU A 77 20.31 -6.96 4.07
C LEU A 77 19.21 -5.92 4.26
N HIS A 78 19.34 -4.72 3.68
CA HIS A 78 18.25 -3.75 3.64
C HIS A 78 17.06 -4.30 2.84
N LEU A 79 17.28 -5.07 1.76
CA LEU A 79 16.21 -5.79 1.05
C LEU A 79 15.49 -6.80 1.97
N ARG A 80 16.23 -7.59 2.77
CA ARG A 80 15.65 -8.55 3.74
C ARG A 80 14.83 -7.85 4.82
N LEU A 81 15.23 -6.65 5.23
CA LEU A 81 14.51 -5.82 6.20
C LEU A 81 13.32 -5.05 5.59
N GLY A 82 13.12 -5.10 4.27
CA GLY A 82 12.07 -4.37 3.55
C GLY A 82 12.36 -2.88 3.32
N ASP A 83 13.60 -2.46 3.55
CA ASP A 83 14.07 -1.08 3.36
C ASP A 83 14.58 -0.88 1.92
N TYR A 84 13.63 -0.71 1.01
CA TYR A 84 13.88 -0.60 -0.43
C TYR A 84 14.74 0.60 -0.83
N VAL A 85 14.66 1.71 -0.08
CA VAL A 85 15.40 2.94 -0.41
C VAL A 85 16.89 2.72 -0.19
N ASN A 86 17.28 2.21 0.98
CA ASN A 86 18.68 1.91 1.28
C ASN A 86 19.18 0.69 0.51
N ALA A 87 18.33 -0.33 0.27
CA ALA A 87 18.68 -1.46 -0.59
C ALA A 87 19.08 -0.99 -2.01
N LEU A 88 18.23 -0.17 -2.64
CA LEU A 88 18.53 0.40 -3.96
C LEU A 88 19.71 1.38 -3.95
N HIS A 89 20.00 2.05 -2.83
CA HIS A 89 21.17 2.91 -2.69
C HIS A 89 22.47 2.07 -2.76
N PHE A 90 22.65 1.14 -1.81
CA PHE A 90 23.86 0.32 -1.74
C PHE A 90 24.02 -0.63 -2.94
N GLN A 91 22.93 -1.11 -3.56
CA GLN A 91 23.01 -1.93 -4.77
C GLN A 91 23.39 -1.14 -6.02
N LYS A 92 23.02 0.16 -6.12
CA LYS A 92 23.50 1.04 -7.20
C LYS A 92 24.96 1.43 -6.99
N GLU A 93 25.37 1.70 -5.75
CA GLU A 93 26.77 1.91 -5.40
C GLU A 93 27.60 0.68 -5.76
N HIS A 94 27.16 -0.51 -5.35
CA HIS A 94 27.78 -1.79 -5.71
C HIS A 94 27.95 -1.94 -7.24
N LEU A 95 26.90 -1.68 -8.03
CA LEU A 95 26.99 -1.75 -9.50
C LEU A 95 27.94 -0.71 -10.10
N GLN A 96 28.07 0.48 -9.49
CA GLN A 96 29.01 1.50 -9.96
C GLN A 96 30.45 1.11 -9.62
N LEU A 97 30.72 0.72 -8.37
CA LEU A 97 32.02 0.23 -7.93
C LEU A 97 32.52 -0.96 -8.76
N ALA A 98 31.64 -1.89 -9.12
CA ALA A 98 31.98 -3.02 -9.97
C ALA A 98 32.31 -2.62 -11.43
N LYS A 99 31.80 -1.48 -11.91
CA LYS A 99 32.20 -0.90 -13.22
C LYS A 99 33.51 -0.13 -13.13
N ASP A 100 33.70 0.64 -12.05
CA ASP A 100 34.91 1.43 -11.82
C ASP A 100 36.17 0.54 -11.63
N VAL A 101 35.95 -0.75 -11.30
CA VAL A 101 36.98 -1.79 -11.16
C VAL A 101 37.03 -2.75 -12.38
N ASP A 102 36.09 -2.60 -13.34
CA ASP A 102 35.85 -3.49 -14.48
C ASP A 102 35.63 -4.98 -14.11
N ASP A 103 34.97 -5.22 -12.98
CA ASP A 103 34.62 -6.56 -12.50
C ASP A 103 33.27 -7.00 -13.08
N LEU A 104 33.30 -7.77 -14.16
CA LEU A 104 32.10 -8.31 -14.81
C LEU A 104 31.29 -9.26 -13.90
N VAL A 105 31.93 -9.92 -12.93
CA VAL A 105 31.27 -10.84 -11.99
C VAL A 105 30.43 -10.07 -10.99
N GLU A 106 31.00 -9.03 -10.37
CA GLU A 106 30.27 -8.19 -9.44
C GLU A 106 29.27 -7.26 -10.14
N GLN A 107 29.53 -6.88 -11.40
CA GLN A 107 28.49 -6.26 -12.24
C GLN A 107 27.30 -7.19 -12.45
N GLN A 108 27.51 -8.49 -12.70
CA GLN A 108 26.44 -9.48 -12.83
C GLN A 108 25.65 -9.61 -11.52
N ARG A 109 26.34 -9.67 -10.38
CA ARG A 109 25.74 -9.83 -9.04
C ARG A 109 24.95 -8.60 -8.60
N ALA A 110 25.52 -7.41 -8.74
CA ALA A 110 24.84 -6.15 -8.44
C ALA A 110 23.60 -5.95 -9.34
N THR A 111 23.72 -6.26 -10.63
CA THR A 111 22.60 -6.24 -11.59
C THR A 111 21.50 -7.23 -11.19
N THR A 112 21.86 -8.45 -10.77
CA THR A 112 20.91 -9.46 -10.27
C THR A 112 20.18 -8.99 -9.01
N GLN A 113 20.91 -8.36 -8.08
CA GLN A 113 20.33 -7.78 -6.87
C GLN A 113 19.32 -6.67 -7.18
N LEU A 114 19.67 -5.71 -8.05
CA LEU A 114 18.76 -4.64 -8.46
C LEU A 114 17.50 -5.19 -9.11
N GLY A 115 17.61 -6.23 -9.95
CA GLY A 115 16.45 -6.94 -10.51
C GLY A 115 15.53 -7.50 -9.42
N ARG A 116 16.08 -8.23 -8.44
CA ARG A 116 15.33 -8.81 -7.31
C ARG A 116 14.66 -7.72 -6.44
N THR A 117 15.37 -6.63 -6.14
CA THR A 117 14.81 -5.51 -5.36
C THR A 117 13.68 -4.82 -6.11
N TYR A 118 13.81 -4.56 -7.41
CA TYR A 118 12.74 -3.94 -8.19
C TYR A 118 11.53 -4.87 -8.40
N GLN A 119 11.74 -6.19 -8.51
CA GLN A 119 10.64 -7.17 -8.52
C GLN A 119 9.90 -7.21 -7.17
N GLU A 120 10.64 -7.19 -6.05
CA GLU A 120 10.07 -7.19 -4.71
C GLU A 120 9.34 -5.87 -4.37
N ILE A 121 9.78 -4.73 -4.91
CA ILE A 121 9.05 -3.46 -4.85
C ILE A 121 7.73 -3.58 -5.62
N PHE A 122 7.77 -4.06 -6.87
CA PHE A 122 6.56 -4.28 -7.68
C PHE A 122 5.56 -5.20 -6.95
N ASN A 123 6.01 -6.33 -6.42
CA ASN A 123 5.18 -7.31 -5.70
C ASN A 123 4.63 -6.81 -4.35
N LYS A 124 5.08 -5.65 -3.83
CA LYS A 124 4.57 -5.02 -2.60
C LYS A 124 3.82 -3.70 -2.80
N THR A 125 4.02 -3.00 -3.92
CA THR A 125 3.51 -1.64 -4.15
C THR A 125 2.71 -1.49 -5.43
N GLU A 126 2.77 -2.50 -6.31
CA GLU A 126 2.29 -2.42 -7.69
C GLU A 126 2.94 -1.23 -8.47
N ASP A 127 4.15 -0.79 -8.12
CA ASP A 127 4.91 0.14 -8.96
C ASP A 127 5.35 -0.54 -10.27
N HIS A 128 4.58 -0.31 -11.33
CA HIS A 128 4.86 -0.83 -12.66
C HIS A 128 6.14 -0.22 -13.29
N SER A 129 6.63 0.92 -12.78
CA SER A 129 7.96 1.43 -13.13
C SER A 129 9.08 0.58 -12.51
N ALA A 130 8.86 -0.04 -11.35
CA ALA A 130 9.76 -1.03 -10.76
C ALA A 130 9.75 -2.32 -11.60
N LEU A 131 8.58 -2.79 -12.06
CA LEU A 131 8.47 -3.94 -12.96
C LEU A 131 9.31 -3.78 -14.25
N HIS A 132 9.23 -2.63 -14.92
CA HIS A 132 10.04 -2.34 -16.11
C HIS A 132 11.55 -2.30 -15.78
N LYS A 133 11.93 -1.74 -14.62
CA LYS A 133 13.33 -1.75 -14.14
C LYS A 133 13.81 -3.18 -13.85
N ALA A 134 13.01 -4.02 -13.20
CA ALA A 134 13.32 -5.43 -12.94
C ALA A 134 13.56 -6.20 -14.25
N LYS A 135 12.68 -6.01 -15.25
CA LYS A 135 12.81 -6.58 -16.61
C LYS A 135 14.12 -6.17 -17.29
N LYS A 136 14.51 -4.89 -17.18
CA LYS A 136 15.79 -4.38 -17.69
C LYS A 136 16.99 -5.02 -16.98
N TYR A 137 17.00 -5.02 -15.65
CA TYR A 137 18.12 -5.56 -14.87
C TYR A 137 18.25 -7.09 -15.04
N PHE A 138 17.17 -7.87 -14.98
CA PHE A 138 17.27 -9.33 -15.18
C PHE A 138 17.75 -9.72 -16.59
N LYS A 139 17.34 -9.02 -17.65
CA LYS A 139 17.91 -9.24 -18.99
C LYS A 139 19.41 -8.91 -19.05
N SER A 140 19.84 -7.85 -18.38
CA SER A 140 21.27 -7.49 -18.27
C SER A 140 22.07 -8.50 -17.42
N ALA A 141 21.48 -9.07 -16.36
CA ALA A 141 22.12 -10.09 -15.53
C ALA A 141 22.24 -11.44 -16.23
N MET A 142 21.23 -11.81 -17.04
CA MET A 142 21.22 -13.04 -17.84
C MET A 142 22.24 -12.99 -18.99
N THR A 143 22.39 -11.85 -19.65
CA THR A 143 23.40 -11.66 -20.70
C THR A 143 24.82 -11.69 -20.13
N LEU A 144 25.08 -10.99 -19.01
CA LEU A 144 26.36 -11.06 -18.30
C LEU A 144 26.70 -12.49 -17.83
N ALA A 145 25.73 -13.22 -17.26
CA ALA A 145 25.94 -14.61 -16.85
C ALA A 145 26.24 -15.55 -18.03
N GLY A 146 25.62 -15.32 -19.20
CA GLY A 146 25.96 -16.03 -20.44
C GLY A 146 27.41 -15.79 -20.86
N THR A 147 27.84 -14.52 -20.94
CA THR A 147 29.23 -14.19 -21.29
C THR A 147 30.26 -14.75 -20.31
N LEU A 148 29.93 -14.83 -19.01
CA LEU A 148 30.79 -15.42 -17.98
C LEU A 148 30.80 -16.96 -17.99
N LYS A 149 29.75 -17.62 -18.53
CA LYS A 149 29.79 -19.07 -18.80
C LYS A 149 30.69 -19.39 -20.00
N GLU A 150 30.60 -18.58 -21.06
CA GLU A 150 31.41 -18.76 -22.27
C GLU A 150 32.88 -18.39 -22.07
N ASN A 151 33.16 -17.34 -21.29
CA ASN A 151 34.49 -16.80 -21.04
C ASN A 151 34.72 -16.61 -19.52
N PRO A 152 34.94 -17.69 -18.75
CA PRO A 152 35.16 -17.60 -17.32
C PRO A 152 36.51 -16.92 -17.00
N PRO A 153 36.56 -15.93 -16.07
CA PRO A 153 37.79 -15.20 -15.74
C PRO A 153 38.87 -16.05 -15.06
N ASP A 154 38.50 -17.17 -14.43
CA ASP A 154 39.40 -18.15 -13.82
C ASP A 154 39.13 -19.54 -14.42
N SER A 155 40.16 -20.31 -14.79
CA SER A 155 40.01 -21.68 -15.33
C SER A 155 39.52 -22.74 -14.31
N LYS A 156 38.92 -22.31 -13.20
CA LYS A 156 38.48 -23.12 -12.06
C LYS A 156 37.08 -22.77 -11.55
N SER A 157 36.47 -21.68 -12.00
CA SER A 157 35.13 -21.26 -11.59
C SER A 157 34.15 -21.41 -12.75
N SER A 158 33.08 -22.18 -12.55
CA SER A 158 31.97 -22.24 -13.48
C SER A 158 30.88 -21.27 -13.02
N PHE A 159 30.54 -20.29 -13.86
CA PHE A 159 29.42 -19.35 -13.64
C PHE A 159 28.04 -19.97 -13.88
N LEU A 160 27.99 -21.30 -13.85
CA LEU A 160 26.80 -22.12 -14.08
C LEU A 160 25.72 -21.85 -13.05
N LYS A 161 26.07 -21.63 -11.77
CA LYS A 161 25.10 -21.29 -10.73
C LYS A 161 24.42 -19.94 -11.01
N GLU A 162 25.19 -18.89 -11.22
CA GLU A 162 24.69 -17.55 -11.58
C GLU A 162 23.86 -17.57 -12.87
N TYR A 163 24.22 -18.40 -13.85
CA TYR A 163 23.47 -18.60 -15.10
C TYR A 163 22.12 -19.31 -14.86
N ILE A 164 22.09 -20.41 -14.10
CA ILE A 164 20.85 -21.11 -13.68
C ILE A 164 19.95 -20.17 -12.88
N ASP A 165 20.51 -19.42 -11.93
CA ASP A 165 19.76 -18.43 -11.14
C ASP A 165 19.19 -17.30 -12.03
N ALA A 166 19.85 -16.93 -13.12
CA ALA A 166 19.33 -15.96 -14.09
C ALA A 166 18.09 -16.49 -14.84
N TYR A 167 18.10 -17.74 -15.32
CA TYR A 167 16.89 -18.38 -15.87
C TYR A 167 15.77 -18.45 -14.84
N ASN A 168 16.08 -18.79 -13.59
CA ASN A 168 15.08 -18.80 -12.52
C ASN A 168 14.50 -17.40 -12.25
N ASN A 169 15.33 -16.35 -12.19
CA ASN A 169 14.89 -14.98 -11.96
C ASN A 169 14.00 -14.47 -13.11
N VAL A 170 14.41 -14.66 -14.36
CA VAL A 170 13.62 -14.25 -15.54
C VAL A 170 12.32 -15.07 -15.62
N GLY A 171 12.36 -16.38 -15.38
CA GLY A 171 11.15 -17.20 -15.31
C GLY A 171 10.19 -16.76 -14.21
N THR A 172 10.70 -16.32 -13.05
CA THR A 172 9.86 -15.73 -11.99
C THR A 172 9.24 -14.40 -12.43
N LEU A 173 9.98 -13.56 -13.17
CA LEU A 173 9.43 -12.32 -13.73
C LEU A 173 8.31 -12.59 -14.76
N GLU A 174 8.46 -13.59 -15.61
CA GLU A 174 7.42 -13.95 -16.59
C GLU A 174 6.19 -14.63 -15.92
N ILE A 175 6.34 -15.26 -14.74
CA ILE A 175 5.20 -15.61 -13.86
C ILE A 175 4.48 -14.36 -13.36
N ASP A 176 5.23 -13.35 -12.91
CA ASP A 176 4.67 -12.09 -12.40
C ASP A 176 3.99 -11.25 -13.50
N LEU A 177 4.44 -11.37 -14.75
CA LEU A 177 3.81 -10.84 -15.98
C LEU A 177 2.69 -11.73 -16.54
N GLU A 178 2.43 -12.89 -15.91
CA GLU A 178 1.43 -13.89 -16.32
C GLU A 178 1.66 -14.53 -17.70
N ASN A 179 2.87 -14.42 -18.24
CA ASN A 179 3.33 -15.05 -19.48
C ASN A 179 3.70 -16.52 -19.23
N LEU A 180 2.76 -17.31 -18.72
CA LEU A 180 3.00 -18.64 -18.16
C LEU A 180 3.68 -19.62 -19.11
N GLU A 181 3.39 -19.58 -20.41
CA GLU A 181 4.03 -20.45 -21.40
C GLU A 181 5.51 -20.09 -21.65
N GLU A 182 5.87 -18.80 -21.61
CA GLU A 182 7.28 -18.39 -21.70
C GLU A 182 8.01 -18.64 -20.38
N ALA A 183 7.31 -18.53 -19.23
CA ALA A 183 7.83 -18.97 -17.94
C ALA A 183 8.11 -20.49 -17.90
N GLU A 184 7.20 -21.34 -18.42
CA GLU A 184 7.43 -22.80 -18.57
C GLU A 184 8.69 -23.06 -19.37
N LYS A 185 8.83 -22.40 -20.53
CA LYS A 185 9.96 -22.53 -21.46
C LYS A 185 11.29 -22.08 -20.83
N ILE A 186 11.33 -20.92 -20.19
CA ILE A 186 12.54 -20.37 -19.56
C ILE A 186 12.97 -21.22 -18.34
N LEU A 187 12.02 -21.66 -17.51
CA LEU A 187 12.34 -22.48 -16.33
C LEU A 187 12.70 -23.93 -16.69
N THR A 188 12.06 -24.50 -17.72
CA THR A 188 12.41 -25.84 -18.24
C THR A 188 13.81 -25.81 -18.84
N LYS A 189 14.16 -24.78 -19.63
CA LYS A 189 15.54 -24.60 -20.11
C LYS A 189 16.56 -24.45 -18.98
N GLY A 190 16.16 -23.82 -17.87
CA GLY A 190 16.97 -23.79 -16.64
C GLY A 190 17.27 -25.19 -16.09
N LEU A 191 16.34 -26.16 -16.20
CA LEU A 191 16.57 -27.55 -15.81
C LEU A 191 17.38 -28.32 -16.85
N GLU A 192 17.11 -28.11 -18.14
CA GLU A 192 17.90 -28.70 -19.24
C GLU A 192 19.38 -28.36 -19.06
N ILE A 193 19.72 -27.10 -18.74
CA ILE A 193 21.09 -26.66 -18.41
C ILE A 193 21.67 -27.38 -17.17
N CYS A 194 20.85 -27.71 -16.15
CA CYS A 194 21.31 -28.50 -15.01
C CYS A 194 21.62 -29.97 -15.40
N ASP A 195 20.89 -30.51 -16.37
CA ASP A 195 21.00 -31.89 -16.81
C ASP A 195 22.16 -32.04 -17.83
N GLU A 196 22.32 -31.10 -18.76
CA GLU A 196 23.42 -31.00 -19.74
C GLU A 196 24.80 -30.87 -19.06
N GLU A 197 24.88 -30.13 -17.96
CA GLU A 197 26.13 -29.81 -17.26
C GLU A 197 26.39 -30.74 -16.05
N GLU A 198 25.70 -31.88 -15.99
CA GLU A 198 25.83 -32.91 -14.92
C GLU A 198 25.76 -32.36 -13.48
N VAL A 199 24.93 -31.34 -13.23
CA VAL A 199 24.74 -30.75 -11.90
C VAL A 199 24.23 -31.83 -10.92
N SER A 200 24.49 -31.68 -9.61
CA SER A 200 23.99 -32.60 -8.58
C SER A 200 22.45 -32.67 -8.56
N GLU A 201 21.86 -33.88 -8.48
CA GLU A 201 20.40 -34.05 -8.27
C GLU A 201 19.89 -33.25 -7.07
N ASN A 202 20.73 -33.07 -6.04
CA ASN A 202 20.40 -32.37 -4.81
C ASN A 202 21.01 -30.97 -4.80
N ASP A 203 20.79 -30.21 -5.88
CA ASP A 203 21.25 -28.82 -6.01
C ASP A 203 20.16 -27.78 -5.67
N ASP A 204 20.63 -26.66 -5.10
CA ASP A 204 19.85 -25.52 -4.65
C ASP A 204 19.23 -24.70 -5.81
N GLY A 205 19.87 -24.69 -6.99
CA GLY A 205 19.29 -24.14 -8.22
C GLY A 205 18.14 -24.99 -8.76
N ARG A 206 18.32 -26.32 -8.82
CA ARG A 206 17.25 -27.25 -9.27
C ARG A 206 15.97 -27.13 -8.42
N THR A 207 16.08 -26.97 -7.09
CA THR A 207 14.90 -26.83 -6.24
C THR A 207 14.09 -25.56 -6.55
N ARG A 208 14.75 -24.41 -6.82
CA ARG A 208 14.08 -23.16 -7.23
C ARG A 208 13.30 -23.33 -8.54
N LEU A 209 13.92 -23.95 -9.54
CA LEU A 209 13.31 -24.21 -10.84
C LEU A 209 12.09 -25.13 -10.72
N HIS A 210 12.20 -26.22 -9.94
CA HIS A 210 11.07 -27.11 -9.66
C HIS A 210 9.95 -26.44 -8.85
N HIS A 211 10.28 -25.56 -7.90
CA HIS A 211 9.29 -24.79 -7.15
C HIS A 211 8.45 -23.91 -8.09
N ASN A 212 9.13 -23.14 -8.95
CA ASN A 212 8.49 -22.22 -9.89
C ASN A 212 7.72 -22.96 -11.01
N LEU A 213 8.26 -24.05 -11.56
CA LEU A 213 7.53 -24.90 -12.51
C LEU A 213 6.31 -25.56 -11.87
N GLY A 214 6.41 -25.97 -10.60
CA GLY A 214 5.27 -26.46 -9.81
C GLY A 214 4.12 -25.46 -9.78
N TYR A 215 4.43 -24.17 -9.60
CA TYR A 215 3.46 -23.08 -9.64
C TYR A 215 2.93 -22.82 -11.07
N VAL A 216 3.80 -22.71 -12.08
CA VAL A 216 3.41 -22.51 -13.49
C VAL A 216 2.43 -23.59 -13.94
N TYR A 217 2.77 -24.86 -13.74
CA TYR A 217 1.90 -25.97 -14.11
C TYR A 217 0.60 -26.03 -13.30
N MET A 218 0.56 -25.48 -12.08
CA MET A 218 -0.68 -25.34 -11.32
C MET A 218 -1.59 -24.28 -11.95
N GLN A 219 -1.06 -23.12 -12.37
CA GLN A 219 -1.87 -22.07 -13.02
C GLN A 219 -2.29 -22.47 -14.45
N LEU A 220 -1.43 -23.17 -15.19
CA LEU A 220 -1.74 -23.86 -16.45
C LEU A 220 -2.68 -25.07 -16.27
N ARG A 221 -3.02 -25.46 -15.03
CA ARG A 221 -3.88 -26.61 -14.68
C ARG A 221 -3.37 -27.98 -15.16
N MET A 222 -2.07 -28.11 -15.45
CA MET A 222 -1.40 -29.37 -15.78
C MET A 222 -1.12 -30.20 -14.51
N TRP A 223 -2.19 -30.64 -13.83
CA TRP A 223 -2.12 -31.18 -12.45
C TRP A 223 -1.08 -32.29 -12.25
N LYS A 224 -0.89 -33.17 -13.25
CA LYS A 224 0.13 -34.24 -13.23
C LYS A 224 1.56 -33.67 -13.16
N LYS A 225 1.90 -32.73 -14.05
CA LYS A 225 3.21 -32.04 -14.07
C LYS A 225 3.42 -31.21 -12.79
N ALA A 226 2.43 -30.41 -12.38
CA ALA A 226 2.50 -29.59 -11.17
C ALA A 226 2.84 -30.43 -9.93
N LYS A 227 2.10 -31.54 -9.71
CA LYS A 227 2.31 -32.45 -8.58
C LYS A 227 3.64 -33.19 -8.65
N HIS A 228 4.22 -33.38 -9.83
CA HIS A 228 5.59 -33.90 -9.97
C HIS A 228 6.61 -32.88 -9.46
N HIS A 229 6.64 -31.67 -10.03
CA HIS A 229 7.68 -30.68 -9.69
C HIS A 229 7.61 -30.21 -8.22
N ILE A 230 6.41 -29.98 -7.67
CA ILE A 230 6.23 -29.66 -6.24
C ILE A 230 6.82 -30.77 -5.33
N ARG A 231 6.68 -32.05 -5.73
CA ARG A 231 7.27 -33.18 -4.98
C ARG A 231 8.79 -33.26 -5.10
N GLN A 232 9.36 -32.90 -6.26
CA GLN A 232 10.82 -32.86 -6.43
C GLN A 232 11.43 -31.71 -5.62
N ASP A 233 10.80 -30.53 -5.60
CA ASP A 233 11.23 -29.40 -4.75
C ASP A 233 11.26 -29.79 -3.26
N ILE A 234 10.17 -30.36 -2.73
CA ILE A 234 10.14 -30.86 -1.34
C ILE A 234 11.21 -31.94 -1.10
N LYS A 235 11.42 -32.87 -2.04
CA LYS A 235 12.44 -33.93 -1.96
C LYS A 235 13.86 -33.34 -1.89
N ILE A 236 14.20 -32.42 -2.80
CA ILE A 236 15.53 -31.81 -2.88
C ILE A 236 15.78 -30.95 -1.64
N CYS A 237 14.87 -30.03 -1.29
CA CYS A 237 14.98 -29.20 -0.08
C CYS A 237 15.20 -30.04 1.18
N LYS A 238 14.51 -31.17 1.31
CA LYS A 238 14.67 -32.10 2.43
C LYS A 238 16.03 -32.80 2.43
N ASN A 239 16.52 -33.24 1.26
CA ASN A 239 17.82 -33.88 1.12
C ASN A 239 18.99 -32.93 1.44
N ILE A 240 18.91 -31.66 1.04
CA ILE A 240 19.92 -30.63 1.36
C ILE A 240 19.73 -29.99 2.74
N GLY A 241 18.65 -30.32 3.46
CA GLY A 241 18.32 -29.77 4.79
C GLY A 241 17.80 -28.33 4.78
N HIS A 242 17.37 -27.80 3.63
CA HIS A 242 16.90 -26.44 3.44
C HIS A 242 15.43 -26.27 3.89
N ARG A 243 15.24 -26.17 5.21
CA ARG A 243 13.91 -26.10 5.86
C ARG A 243 12.98 -25.00 5.35
N GLN A 244 13.51 -23.81 4.99
CA GLN A 244 12.69 -22.72 4.47
C GLN A 244 12.11 -23.07 3.10
N GLY A 245 12.90 -23.71 2.24
CA GLY A 245 12.43 -24.25 0.96
C GLY A 245 11.45 -25.41 1.15
N GLU A 246 11.74 -26.34 2.08
CA GLU A 246 10.80 -27.44 2.41
C GLU A 246 9.43 -26.88 2.85
N ALA A 247 9.41 -25.87 3.72
CA ALA A 247 8.18 -25.19 4.13
C ALA A 247 7.45 -24.51 2.94
N LYS A 248 8.18 -23.82 2.05
CA LYS A 248 7.61 -23.21 0.83
C LYS A 248 7.05 -24.26 -0.13
N GLY A 249 7.73 -25.39 -0.31
CA GLY A 249 7.22 -26.53 -1.08
C GLY A 249 5.91 -27.08 -0.51
N TYR A 250 5.78 -27.19 0.82
CA TYR A 250 4.52 -27.55 1.47
C TYR A 250 3.42 -26.48 1.34
N ILE A 251 3.76 -25.19 1.23
CA ILE A 251 2.80 -24.13 0.88
C ILE A 251 2.30 -24.32 -0.57
N ASN A 252 3.20 -24.55 -1.52
CA ASN A 252 2.85 -24.78 -2.93
C ASN A 252 1.99 -26.06 -3.10
N LEU A 253 2.29 -27.11 -2.33
CA LEU A 253 1.45 -28.32 -2.24
C LEU A 253 0.07 -28.04 -1.60
N GLY A 254 0.01 -27.14 -0.61
CA GLY A 254 -1.24 -26.68 -0.03
C GLY A 254 -2.09 -25.90 -1.04
N GLU A 255 -1.53 -24.94 -1.78
CA GLU A 255 -2.25 -24.24 -2.85
C GLU A 255 -2.75 -25.25 -3.90
N PHE A 256 -1.92 -26.21 -4.31
CA PHE A 256 -2.30 -27.27 -5.24
C PHE A 256 -3.51 -28.07 -4.74
N HIS A 257 -3.51 -28.53 -3.49
CA HIS A 257 -4.67 -29.22 -2.90
C HIS A 257 -5.90 -28.30 -2.76
N SER A 258 -5.70 -26.99 -2.58
CA SER A 258 -6.78 -26.00 -2.54
C SER A 258 -7.44 -25.81 -3.91
N LYS A 259 -6.66 -25.78 -5.01
CA LYS A 259 -7.20 -25.78 -6.39
C LYS A 259 -7.91 -27.11 -6.72
N GLU A 260 -7.46 -28.24 -6.16
CA GLU A 260 -8.17 -29.52 -6.20
C GLU A 260 -9.42 -29.57 -5.27
N GLN A 261 -9.71 -28.51 -4.51
CA GLN A 261 -10.80 -28.40 -3.52
C GLN A 261 -10.69 -29.40 -2.34
N LYS A 262 -9.49 -29.93 -2.09
CA LYS A 262 -9.15 -30.85 -1.01
C LYS A 262 -8.70 -30.07 0.22
N PHE A 263 -9.64 -29.35 0.83
CA PHE A 263 -9.35 -28.41 1.92
C PHE A 263 -8.76 -29.05 3.19
N ASN A 264 -8.97 -30.35 3.42
CA ASN A 264 -8.30 -31.09 4.50
C ASN A 264 -6.82 -31.32 4.18
N ASP A 265 -6.52 -31.94 3.04
CA ASP A 265 -5.15 -32.15 2.53
C ASP A 265 -4.36 -30.82 2.43
N THR A 266 -5.07 -29.73 2.13
CA THR A 266 -4.56 -28.35 2.16
C THR A 266 -4.16 -27.92 3.56
N LEU A 267 -5.07 -28.08 4.54
CA LEU A 267 -4.84 -27.72 5.94
C LEU A 267 -3.68 -28.51 6.54
N ASP A 268 -3.57 -29.81 6.24
CA ASP A 268 -2.45 -30.66 6.66
C ASP A 268 -1.12 -30.18 6.06
N SER A 269 -1.12 -29.84 4.76
CA SER A 269 0.07 -29.32 4.07
C SER A 269 0.55 -27.99 4.68
N TYR A 270 -0.36 -27.05 4.94
CA TYR A 270 -0.03 -25.80 5.62
C TYR A 270 0.36 -26.00 7.09
N GLN A 271 -0.22 -26.98 7.80
CA GLN A 271 0.15 -27.27 9.18
C GLN A 271 1.59 -27.86 9.28
N ILE A 272 2.02 -28.64 8.29
CA ILE A 272 3.42 -29.08 8.14
C ILE A 272 4.34 -27.87 7.88
N ALA A 273 3.99 -27.00 6.92
CA ALA A 273 4.76 -25.78 6.64
C ALA A 273 4.91 -24.88 7.89
N PHE A 274 3.83 -24.70 8.66
CA PHE A 274 3.86 -23.94 9.91
C PHE A 274 4.80 -24.55 10.95
N ASN A 275 4.73 -25.88 11.13
CA ASN A 275 5.59 -26.59 12.09
C ASN A 275 7.08 -26.53 11.71
N LEU A 276 7.41 -26.54 10.41
CA LEU A 276 8.76 -26.31 9.91
C LEU A 276 9.22 -24.86 10.17
N THR A 277 8.37 -23.89 9.82
CA THR A 277 8.68 -22.45 9.95
C THR A 277 8.86 -22.02 11.40
N LYS A 278 8.10 -22.60 12.33
CA LYS A 278 8.25 -22.42 13.79
C LYS A 278 9.61 -22.90 14.36
N SER A 279 10.44 -23.58 13.56
CA SER A 279 11.82 -23.95 13.92
C SER A 279 12.88 -22.96 13.43
N LEU A 280 12.46 -21.79 12.94
CA LEU A 280 13.28 -20.69 12.39
C LEU A 280 12.96 -19.42 13.20
N GLU A 281 13.98 -18.65 13.58
CA GLU A 281 13.82 -17.58 14.60
C GLU A 281 13.34 -16.24 14.01
N ASP A 282 13.67 -15.92 12.76
CA ASP A 282 13.37 -14.62 12.10
C ASP A 282 12.36 -14.71 10.94
N GLU A 283 11.64 -15.83 10.78
CA GLU A 283 10.68 -16.06 9.67
C GLU A 283 9.22 -15.68 10.01
N ASP A 284 9.04 -14.69 10.89
CA ASP A 284 7.74 -14.19 11.37
C ASP A 284 6.79 -13.71 10.25
N ALA A 285 7.34 -13.28 9.11
CA ALA A 285 6.54 -12.94 7.92
C ALA A 285 5.95 -14.19 7.23
N LEU A 286 6.78 -15.22 7.02
CA LEU A 286 6.35 -16.49 6.43
C LEU A 286 5.38 -17.23 7.38
N SER A 287 5.66 -17.21 8.68
CA SER A 287 4.78 -17.77 9.71
C SER A 287 3.37 -17.16 9.66
N ARG A 288 3.26 -15.82 9.67
CA ARG A 288 1.97 -15.11 9.53
C ARG A 288 1.25 -15.41 8.21
N GLN A 289 1.96 -15.53 7.09
CA GLN A 289 1.35 -15.92 5.82
C GLN A 289 0.74 -17.32 5.89
N ILE A 290 1.40 -18.27 6.55
CA ILE A 290 0.88 -19.63 6.73
C ILE A 290 -0.33 -19.61 7.68
N GLU A 291 -0.31 -18.83 8.76
CA GLU A 291 -1.46 -18.68 9.67
C GLU A 291 -2.69 -18.11 8.96
N GLU A 292 -2.52 -17.11 8.09
CA GLU A 292 -3.62 -16.56 7.28
C GLU A 292 -4.12 -17.57 6.24
N ASN A 293 -3.21 -18.25 5.54
CA ASN A 293 -3.58 -19.34 4.62
C ASN A 293 -4.41 -20.43 5.33
N ILE A 294 -4.05 -20.79 6.57
CA ILE A 294 -4.80 -21.72 7.43
C ILE A 294 -6.17 -21.14 7.83
N ARG A 295 -6.26 -19.84 8.12
CA ARG A 295 -7.52 -19.15 8.45
C ARG A 295 -8.49 -19.15 7.28
N VAL A 296 -8.03 -18.78 6.09
CA VAL A 296 -8.81 -18.78 4.85
C VAL A 296 -9.33 -20.18 4.51
N VAL A 297 -8.49 -21.22 4.62
CA VAL A 297 -8.92 -22.61 4.34
C VAL A 297 -9.95 -23.12 5.35
N LYS A 298 -9.85 -22.75 6.63
CA LYS A 298 -10.91 -23.06 7.62
C LYS A 298 -12.24 -22.39 7.27
N GLN A 299 -12.21 -21.17 6.74
CA GLN A 299 -13.41 -20.50 6.23
C GLN A 299 -13.94 -21.18 4.95
N PHE A 300 -13.09 -21.66 4.04
CA PHE A 300 -13.53 -22.44 2.88
C PHE A 300 -14.18 -23.78 3.27
N ILE A 301 -13.70 -24.45 4.31
CA ILE A 301 -14.35 -25.65 4.87
C ILE A 301 -15.75 -25.29 5.37
N LYS A 302 -15.90 -24.23 6.17
CA LYS A 302 -17.20 -23.74 6.66
C LYS A 302 -18.17 -23.41 5.52
N VAL A 303 -17.73 -22.63 4.52
CA VAL A 303 -18.58 -22.27 3.36
C VAL A 303 -18.93 -23.52 2.53
N THR A 304 -18.05 -24.51 2.45
CA THR A 304 -18.33 -25.81 1.81
C THR A 304 -19.42 -26.61 2.54
N GLU A 305 -19.54 -26.45 3.87
CA GLU A 305 -20.64 -27.01 4.64
C GLU A 305 -21.94 -26.21 4.49
N GLU A 306 -21.87 -24.88 4.50
CA GLU A 306 -23.01 -24.00 4.21
C GLU A 306 -23.65 -24.34 2.85
N ILE A 307 -22.85 -24.48 1.79
CA ILE A 307 -23.28 -24.93 0.46
C ILE A 307 -24.01 -26.28 0.53
N LYS A 308 -23.49 -27.28 1.25
CA LYS A 308 -24.16 -28.58 1.41
C LYS A 308 -25.53 -28.44 2.09
N THR A 309 -25.66 -27.56 3.10
CA THR A 309 -26.95 -27.35 3.78
C THR A 309 -27.95 -26.60 2.90
N GLU A 310 -27.52 -25.58 2.15
CA GLU A 310 -28.40 -24.83 1.27
C GLU A 310 -28.80 -25.65 0.03
N GLU A 311 -27.92 -26.50 -0.50
CA GLU A 311 -28.27 -27.45 -1.57
C GLU A 311 -29.38 -28.42 -1.11
N GLN A 312 -29.41 -28.82 0.16
CA GLN A 312 -30.51 -29.60 0.73
C GLN A 312 -31.81 -28.79 0.88
N LYS A 313 -31.73 -27.51 1.27
CA LYS A 313 -32.89 -26.60 1.32
C LYS A 313 -33.46 -26.37 -0.09
N PHE A 314 -32.61 -26.07 -1.06
CA PHE A 314 -32.95 -25.95 -2.49
C PHE A 314 -33.64 -27.21 -3.02
N LYS A 315 -33.13 -28.42 -2.69
CA LYS A 315 -33.77 -29.70 -3.06
C LYS A 315 -35.17 -29.87 -2.45
N LYS A 316 -35.44 -29.37 -1.23
CA LYS A 316 -36.78 -29.36 -0.62
C LYS A 316 -37.69 -28.33 -1.31
N LEU A 317 -37.21 -27.09 -1.49
CA LEU A 317 -37.94 -26.01 -2.14
C LEU A 317 -38.33 -26.37 -3.58
N ARG A 318 -37.45 -27.07 -4.32
CA ARG A 318 -37.72 -27.54 -5.69
C ARG A 318 -38.84 -28.60 -5.76
N ARG A 319 -39.01 -29.41 -4.70
CA ARG A 319 -40.17 -30.33 -4.58
C ARG A 319 -41.47 -29.59 -4.29
N SER A 320 -41.41 -28.56 -3.44
CA SER A 320 -42.56 -27.67 -3.19
C SER A 320 -43.00 -26.95 -4.47
N MET A 321 -42.05 -26.41 -5.25
CA MET A 321 -42.30 -25.83 -6.57
C MET A 321 -43.02 -26.81 -7.53
N THR A 322 -42.59 -28.08 -7.60
CA THR A 322 -43.28 -29.07 -8.46
C THR A 322 -44.71 -29.39 -8.01
N MET A 323 -45.08 -29.13 -6.75
CA MET A 323 -46.46 -29.24 -6.25
C MET A 323 -47.27 -27.94 -6.46
N ALA A 324 -46.60 -26.78 -6.50
CA ALA A 324 -47.22 -25.47 -6.74
C ALA A 324 -47.40 -25.15 -8.23
N LYS A 325 -47.01 -26.06 -9.14
CA LYS A 325 -47.10 -25.84 -10.59
C LYS A 325 -48.56 -25.72 -11.05
N GLY A 326 -48.87 -24.64 -11.76
CA GLY A 326 -50.23 -24.28 -12.15
C GLY A 326 -51.06 -23.55 -11.08
N THR A 327 -50.49 -23.24 -9.91
CA THR A 327 -51.17 -22.43 -8.88
C THR A 327 -50.63 -21.00 -8.84
N SER A 328 -51.33 -20.11 -8.13
CA SER A 328 -50.89 -18.72 -7.89
C SER A 328 -49.52 -18.62 -7.19
N ASP A 329 -49.11 -19.63 -6.43
CA ASP A 329 -47.80 -19.66 -5.77
C ASP A 329 -46.65 -20.10 -6.69
N GLU A 330 -46.88 -20.61 -7.92
CA GLU A 330 -45.81 -21.08 -8.82
C GLU A 330 -44.73 -19.99 -9.01
N ARG A 331 -45.16 -18.75 -9.31
CA ARG A 331 -44.25 -17.62 -9.53
C ARG A 331 -43.51 -17.18 -8.26
N LYS A 332 -44.07 -17.43 -7.09
CA LYS A 332 -43.45 -17.15 -5.77
C LYS A 332 -42.39 -18.21 -5.45
N CYS A 333 -42.70 -19.48 -5.68
CA CYS A 333 -41.75 -20.59 -5.56
C CYS A 333 -40.56 -20.44 -6.53
N LEU A 334 -40.80 -20.10 -7.80
CA LEU A 334 -39.74 -19.82 -8.79
C LEU A 334 -38.81 -18.67 -8.35
N ARG A 335 -39.37 -17.56 -7.85
CA ARG A 335 -38.58 -16.43 -7.32
C ARG A 335 -37.73 -16.82 -6.11
N GLN A 336 -38.26 -17.63 -5.20
CA GLN A 336 -37.51 -18.12 -4.04
C GLN A 336 -36.39 -19.10 -4.45
N LEU A 337 -36.62 -19.93 -5.47
CA LEU A 337 -35.60 -20.81 -6.04
C LEU A 337 -34.46 -20.04 -6.71
N MET A 338 -34.76 -18.91 -7.38
CA MET A 338 -33.70 -18.01 -7.87
C MET A 338 -32.83 -17.50 -6.74
N LYS A 339 -33.41 -16.88 -5.69
CA LYS A 339 -32.64 -16.36 -4.54
C LYS A 339 -31.73 -17.42 -3.88
N SER A 340 -32.22 -18.65 -3.73
CA SER A 340 -31.42 -19.77 -3.19
C SER A 340 -30.28 -20.19 -4.15
N LEU A 341 -30.50 -20.13 -5.47
CA LEU A 341 -29.43 -20.34 -6.46
C LEU A 341 -28.43 -19.19 -6.52
N ASP A 342 -28.87 -17.94 -6.38
CA ASP A 342 -27.98 -16.77 -6.36
C ASP A 342 -27.01 -16.86 -5.18
N TYR A 343 -27.50 -17.21 -3.99
CA TYR A 343 -26.67 -17.52 -2.82
C TYR A 343 -25.72 -18.72 -3.06
N LEU A 344 -26.20 -19.82 -3.65
CA LEU A 344 -25.35 -20.98 -3.97
C LEU A 344 -24.26 -20.64 -5.00
N ILE A 345 -24.55 -19.77 -5.97
CA ILE A 345 -23.61 -19.26 -6.98
C ILE A 345 -22.55 -18.38 -6.32
N GLU A 346 -22.96 -17.45 -5.46
CA GLU A 346 -22.07 -16.59 -4.67
C GLU A 346 -21.11 -17.43 -3.79
N LYS A 347 -21.64 -18.34 -2.96
CA LYS A 347 -20.80 -19.18 -2.10
C LYS A 347 -19.89 -20.14 -2.87
N THR A 348 -20.30 -20.64 -4.04
CA THR A 348 -19.42 -21.47 -4.89
C THR A 348 -18.28 -20.69 -5.56
N ILE A 349 -18.44 -19.38 -5.78
CA ILE A 349 -17.33 -18.50 -6.20
C ILE A 349 -16.29 -18.40 -5.08
N ILE A 350 -16.73 -18.17 -3.83
CA ILE A 350 -15.82 -18.03 -2.66
C ILE A 350 -14.91 -19.26 -2.50
N VAL A 351 -15.46 -20.48 -2.61
CA VAL A 351 -14.66 -21.73 -2.51
C VAL A 351 -14.06 -22.19 -3.85
N SER A 352 -14.19 -21.41 -4.93
CA SER A 352 -13.73 -21.75 -6.28
C SER A 352 -14.23 -23.11 -6.80
N ASP A 353 -15.45 -23.51 -6.43
CA ASP A 353 -16.09 -24.74 -6.94
C ASP A 353 -16.75 -24.47 -8.29
N TRP A 354 -15.90 -24.30 -9.31
CA TRP A 354 -16.32 -24.02 -10.69
C TRP A 354 -17.19 -25.13 -11.30
N LYS A 355 -17.13 -26.37 -10.76
CA LYS A 355 -17.97 -27.48 -11.21
C LYS A 355 -19.41 -27.28 -10.71
N LYS A 356 -19.63 -27.10 -9.40
CA LYS A 356 -20.97 -26.80 -8.85
C LYS A 356 -21.51 -25.46 -9.31
N HIS A 357 -20.69 -24.42 -9.34
CA HIS A 357 -21.05 -23.08 -9.82
C HIS A 357 -21.66 -23.15 -11.24
N ARG A 358 -21.00 -23.87 -12.17
CA ARG A 358 -21.50 -24.12 -13.54
C ARG A 358 -22.83 -24.87 -13.59
N ASP A 359 -23.07 -25.79 -12.66
CA ASP A 359 -24.32 -26.56 -12.62
C ASP A 359 -25.46 -25.80 -11.93
N PHE A 360 -25.18 -24.98 -10.93
CA PHE A 360 -26.13 -24.02 -10.36
C PHE A 360 -26.49 -22.92 -11.36
N ALA A 361 -25.53 -22.39 -12.13
CA ALA A 361 -25.78 -21.45 -13.23
C ALA A 361 -26.72 -22.05 -14.29
N LYS A 362 -26.48 -23.30 -14.72
CA LYS A 362 -27.38 -24.05 -15.63
C LYS A 362 -28.78 -24.25 -15.03
N MET A 363 -28.93 -24.33 -13.70
CA MET A 363 -30.23 -24.38 -13.03
C MET A 363 -30.91 -23.00 -12.97
N LYS A 364 -30.18 -21.92 -12.63
CA LYS A 364 -30.69 -20.53 -12.64
C LYS A 364 -31.30 -20.19 -14.00
N LYS A 365 -30.59 -20.56 -15.08
CA LYS A 365 -31.04 -20.43 -16.47
C LYS A 365 -32.37 -21.14 -16.76
N LYS A 366 -32.59 -22.35 -16.24
CA LYS A 366 -33.88 -23.07 -16.42
C LYS A 366 -35.02 -22.34 -15.70
N ILE A 367 -34.79 -21.94 -14.45
CA ILE A 367 -35.79 -21.27 -13.62
C ILE A 367 -36.14 -19.87 -14.15
N ALA A 368 -35.15 -19.13 -14.67
CA ALA A 368 -35.39 -17.87 -15.38
C ALA A 368 -36.20 -18.05 -16.67
N THR A 369 -36.01 -19.17 -17.38
CA THR A 369 -36.85 -19.53 -18.55
C THR A 369 -38.29 -19.82 -18.12
N GLU A 370 -38.50 -20.56 -17.03
CA GLU A 370 -39.83 -20.87 -16.47
C GLU A 370 -40.54 -19.63 -15.90
N LEU A 371 -39.81 -18.59 -15.49
CA LEU A 371 -40.36 -17.30 -15.05
C LEU A 371 -40.85 -16.38 -16.19
N CYS A 372 -40.51 -16.69 -17.45
CA CYS A 372 -40.73 -15.84 -18.63
C CYS A 372 -40.19 -14.40 -18.48
N ASP A 373 -39.15 -14.23 -17.65
CA ASP A 373 -38.56 -12.94 -17.30
C ASP A 373 -37.27 -12.73 -18.11
N LYS A 374 -37.34 -11.88 -19.13
CA LYS A 374 -36.25 -11.72 -20.12
C LYS A 374 -34.95 -11.23 -19.48
N GLU A 375 -35.03 -10.34 -18.49
CA GLU A 375 -33.87 -9.78 -17.81
C GLU A 375 -33.17 -10.87 -16.99
N LYS A 376 -33.91 -11.59 -16.15
CA LYS A 376 -33.38 -12.71 -15.35
C LYS A 376 -32.85 -13.85 -16.22
N LEU A 377 -33.35 -13.99 -17.44
CA LEU A 377 -32.81 -14.93 -18.43
C LEU A 377 -31.48 -14.44 -19.02
N ALA A 378 -31.31 -13.14 -19.27
CA ALA A 378 -30.04 -12.54 -19.68
C ALA A 378 -28.98 -12.64 -18.57
N ASP A 379 -29.34 -12.34 -17.32
CA ASP A 379 -28.49 -12.51 -16.13
C ASP A 379 -28.04 -13.97 -15.99
N ALA A 380 -28.97 -14.91 -16.21
CA ALA A 380 -28.65 -16.33 -16.13
C ALA A 380 -27.80 -16.83 -17.32
N TYR A 381 -27.83 -16.16 -18.48
CA TYR A 381 -26.87 -16.42 -19.55
C TYR A 381 -25.49 -15.82 -19.27
N LEU A 382 -25.41 -14.64 -18.65
CA LEU A 382 -24.16 -14.01 -18.19
C LEU A 382 -23.43 -14.96 -17.22
N VAL A 383 -24.09 -15.35 -16.12
CA VAL A 383 -23.49 -16.25 -15.11
C VAL A 383 -23.15 -17.64 -15.66
N VAL A 384 -23.91 -18.15 -16.65
CA VAL A 384 -23.51 -19.39 -17.35
C VAL A 384 -22.25 -19.16 -18.21
N GLY A 385 -22.11 -18.02 -18.87
CA GLY A 385 -20.89 -17.62 -19.59
C GLY A 385 -19.67 -17.55 -18.67
N GLU A 386 -19.78 -16.82 -17.56
CA GLU A 386 -18.76 -16.74 -16.50
C GLU A 386 -18.36 -18.12 -16.00
N SER A 387 -19.34 -19.00 -15.74
CA SER A 387 -19.06 -20.35 -15.27
C SER A 387 -18.23 -21.19 -16.26
N TYR A 388 -18.42 -20.98 -17.57
CA TYR A 388 -17.60 -21.61 -18.61
C TYR A 388 -16.23 -20.91 -18.76
N GLN A 389 -16.15 -19.59 -18.56
CA GLN A 389 -14.89 -18.83 -18.54
C GLN A 389 -13.97 -19.30 -17.39
N LYS A 390 -14.49 -19.46 -16.15
CA LYS A 390 -13.69 -19.94 -15.00
C LYS A 390 -13.30 -21.43 -15.12
N VAL A 391 -14.08 -22.24 -15.85
CA VAL A 391 -13.70 -23.60 -16.25
C VAL A 391 -12.74 -23.63 -17.46
N ARG A 392 -12.59 -22.51 -18.17
CA ARG A 392 -11.74 -22.27 -19.37
C ARG A 392 -12.28 -22.83 -20.70
N GLU A 393 -13.56 -23.15 -20.77
CA GLU A 393 -14.23 -23.56 -22.01
C GLU A 393 -14.65 -22.31 -22.82
N PHE A 394 -13.67 -21.48 -23.23
CA PHE A 394 -13.88 -20.12 -23.74
C PHE A 394 -14.87 -20.02 -24.91
N GLN A 395 -14.85 -20.97 -25.86
CA GLN A 395 -15.81 -21.00 -26.97
C GLN A 395 -17.27 -21.20 -26.50
N LYS A 396 -17.50 -21.94 -25.42
CA LYS A 396 -18.83 -22.10 -24.81
C LYS A 396 -19.19 -20.85 -23.99
N ALA A 397 -18.24 -20.23 -23.31
CA ALA A 397 -18.44 -18.96 -22.60
C ALA A 397 -18.90 -17.83 -23.55
N ARG A 398 -18.19 -17.58 -24.66
CA ARG A 398 -18.59 -16.65 -25.72
C ARG A 398 -20.01 -16.91 -26.22
N LYS A 399 -20.38 -18.17 -26.46
CA LYS A 399 -21.72 -18.58 -26.93
C LYS A 399 -22.85 -18.25 -25.95
N TRP A 400 -22.58 -18.16 -24.65
CA TRP A 400 -23.57 -17.72 -23.66
C TRP A 400 -23.55 -16.20 -23.46
N PHE A 401 -22.38 -15.55 -23.48
CA PHE A 401 -22.28 -14.10 -23.48
C PHE A 401 -22.98 -13.45 -24.67
N THR A 402 -22.81 -13.97 -25.90
CA THR A 402 -23.52 -13.48 -27.09
C THR A 402 -25.05 -13.50 -26.89
N LYS A 403 -25.58 -14.57 -26.28
CA LYS A 403 -27.03 -14.70 -25.97
C LYS A 403 -27.51 -13.79 -24.84
N SER A 404 -26.64 -13.48 -23.88
CA SER A 404 -26.92 -12.50 -22.83
C SER A 404 -27.00 -11.09 -23.43
N TRP A 405 -26.00 -10.71 -24.24
CA TRP A 405 -25.94 -9.46 -25.01
C TRP A 405 -27.15 -9.26 -25.93
N GLU A 406 -27.52 -10.28 -26.72
CA GLU A 406 -28.70 -10.26 -27.60
C GLU A 406 -29.98 -9.87 -26.83
N ILE A 407 -30.17 -10.43 -25.63
CA ILE A 407 -31.38 -10.17 -24.83
C ILE A 407 -31.29 -8.81 -24.12
N TYR A 408 -30.16 -8.44 -23.49
CA TYR A 408 -30.02 -7.11 -22.88
C TYR A 408 -30.20 -5.99 -23.91
N LYS A 409 -29.70 -6.16 -25.14
CA LYS A 409 -29.90 -5.23 -26.25
C LYS A 409 -31.37 -5.12 -26.68
N VAL A 410 -32.14 -6.22 -26.63
CA VAL A 410 -33.59 -6.23 -26.91
C VAL A 410 -34.43 -5.62 -25.77
N ILE A 411 -33.92 -5.65 -24.52
CA ILE A 411 -34.55 -5.00 -23.36
C ILE A 411 -34.19 -3.50 -23.30
N GLY A 412 -33.01 -3.11 -23.78
CA GLY A 412 -32.45 -1.78 -23.59
C GLY A 412 -31.66 -1.62 -22.27
N ASN A 413 -31.38 -2.70 -21.54
CA ASN A 413 -30.57 -2.66 -20.33
C ASN A 413 -29.10 -2.43 -20.71
N LEU A 414 -28.61 -1.20 -20.51
CA LEU A 414 -27.24 -0.78 -20.86
C LEU A 414 -26.19 -1.34 -19.89
N GLU A 415 -26.52 -1.52 -18.62
CA GLU A 415 -25.62 -2.06 -17.59
C GLU A 415 -25.24 -3.52 -17.88
N GLY A 416 -26.24 -4.35 -18.19
CA GLY A 416 -26.03 -5.73 -18.65
C GLY A 416 -25.25 -5.81 -19.98
N GLN A 417 -25.47 -4.88 -20.91
CA GLN A 417 -24.68 -4.77 -22.14
C GLN A 417 -23.19 -4.48 -21.84
N ALA A 418 -22.91 -3.48 -20.99
CA ALA A 418 -21.54 -3.16 -20.58
C ALA A 418 -20.85 -4.33 -19.85
N LEU A 419 -21.54 -4.99 -18.91
CA LEU A 419 -21.02 -6.15 -18.19
C LEU A 419 -20.67 -7.31 -19.12
N VAL A 420 -21.54 -7.63 -20.10
CA VAL A 420 -21.23 -8.69 -21.09
C VAL A 420 -20.01 -8.31 -21.94
N LYS A 421 -19.86 -7.03 -22.32
CA LYS A 421 -18.69 -6.56 -23.08
C LYS A 421 -17.38 -6.70 -22.30
N ILE A 422 -17.38 -6.30 -21.02
CA ILE A 422 -16.24 -6.49 -20.12
C ILE A 422 -15.89 -7.99 -20.02
N SER A 423 -16.88 -8.86 -19.77
CA SER A 423 -16.66 -10.31 -19.67
C SER A 423 -16.26 -10.99 -21.00
N MET A 424 -16.60 -10.40 -22.15
CA MET A 424 -16.08 -10.84 -23.46
C MET A 424 -14.62 -10.43 -23.66
N GLY A 425 -14.23 -9.21 -23.27
CA GLY A 425 -12.83 -8.77 -23.29
C GLY A 425 -11.92 -9.63 -22.40
N ASP A 426 -12.42 -10.01 -21.22
CA ASP A 426 -11.77 -10.95 -20.29
C ASP A 426 -11.42 -12.31 -20.94
N ILE A 427 -12.27 -12.82 -21.85
CA ILE A 427 -11.98 -14.05 -22.61
C ILE A 427 -10.87 -13.80 -23.63
N LEU A 428 -10.94 -12.70 -24.38
CA LEU A 428 -9.98 -12.40 -25.45
C LEU A 428 -8.56 -12.19 -24.89
N ASP A 429 -8.43 -11.55 -23.72
CA ASP A 429 -7.15 -11.43 -22.99
C ASP A 429 -6.65 -12.82 -22.54
N SER A 430 -7.54 -13.67 -22.02
CA SER A 430 -7.24 -15.04 -21.59
C SER A 430 -6.85 -16.00 -22.73
N GLU A 431 -7.19 -15.68 -23.99
CA GLU A 431 -6.78 -16.41 -25.20
C GLU A 431 -5.51 -15.80 -25.83
N GLY A 432 -5.32 -14.48 -25.71
CA GLY A 432 -4.16 -13.74 -26.23
C GLY A 432 -4.48 -12.72 -27.32
N ASP A 433 -5.75 -12.50 -27.68
CA ASP A 433 -6.14 -11.35 -28.51
C ASP A 433 -6.30 -10.10 -27.62
N TRP A 434 -5.17 -9.60 -27.11
CA TRP A 434 -5.13 -8.41 -26.26
C TRP A 434 -5.69 -7.16 -26.97
N LYS A 435 -5.60 -7.10 -28.31
CA LYS A 435 -6.16 -6.00 -29.11
C LYS A 435 -7.69 -6.11 -29.22
N GLY A 436 -8.24 -7.31 -29.33
CA GLY A 436 -9.68 -7.56 -29.20
C GLY A 436 -10.20 -7.32 -27.80
N ALA A 437 -9.46 -7.75 -26.78
CA ALA A 437 -9.78 -7.50 -25.38
C ALA A 437 -9.93 -6.00 -25.10
N LEU A 438 -8.93 -5.20 -25.48
CA LEU A 438 -8.96 -3.75 -25.30
C LEU A 438 -10.18 -3.10 -25.98
N ARG A 439 -10.48 -3.45 -27.24
CA ARG A 439 -11.69 -2.95 -27.94
C ARG A 439 -13.00 -3.30 -27.25
N GLU A 440 -13.12 -4.52 -26.70
CA GLU A 440 -14.32 -4.92 -25.96
C GLU A 440 -14.41 -4.23 -24.59
N PHE A 441 -13.27 -3.91 -23.94
CA PHE A 441 -13.25 -3.08 -22.73
C PHE A 441 -13.61 -1.61 -23.02
N GLU A 442 -13.07 -1.01 -24.09
CA GLU A 442 -13.42 0.34 -24.58
C GLU A 442 -14.92 0.45 -24.91
N GLU A 443 -15.47 -0.55 -25.60
CA GLU A 443 -16.90 -0.65 -25.90
C GLU A 443 -17.74 -0.78 -24.62
N GLY A 444 -17.31 -1.64 -23.68
CA GLY A 444 -17.92 -1.78 -22.36
C GLY A 444 -17.91 -0.48 -21.55
N TYR A 445 -16.79 0.24 -21.54
CA TYR A 445 -16.66 1.54 -20.89
C TYR A 445 -17.61 2.57 -21.52
N ARG A 446 -17.65 2.69 -22.85
CA ARG A 446 -18.53 3.62 -23.55
C ARG A 446 -20.01 3.39 -23.22
N ILE A 447 -20.43 2.13 -23.10
CA ILE A 447 -21.80 1.77 -22.69
C ILE A 447 -22.03 2.04 -21.18
N ALA A 448 -21.03 1.81 -20.33
CA ALA A 448 -21.10 2.11 -18.90
C ALA A 448 -21.18 3.62 -18.58
N VAL A 449 -20.56 4.47 -19.42
CA VAL A 449 -20.73 5.93 -19.40
C VAL A 449 -22.17 6.31 -19.79
N GLN A 450 -22.72 5.70 -20.85
CA GLN A 450 -24.12 5.92 -21.27
C GLN A 450 -25.14 5.47 -20.21
N SER A 451 -24.85 4.40 -19.46
CA SER A 451 -25.71 3.92 -18.37
C SER A 451 -25.55 4.71 -17.05
N LYS A 452 -24.57 5.61 -16.97
CA LYS A 452 -24.14 6.33 -15.75
C LYS A 452 -23.77 5.41 -14.57
N LYS A 453 -23.31 4.18 -14.83
CA LYS A 453 -22.93 3.22 -13.77
C LYS A 453 -21.44 3.28 -13.47
N VAL A 454 -21.07 4.12 -12.50
CA VAL A 454 -19.68 4.36 -12.06
C VAL A 454 -18.94 3.05 -11.71
N HIS A 455 -19.58 2.12 -11.00
CA HIS A 455 -18.95 0.83 -10.66
C HIS A 455 -18.64 -0.04 -11.90
N THR A 456 -19.47 0.03 -12.95
CA THR A 456 -19.23 -0.66 -14.23
C THR A 456 -18.16 0.05 -15.05
N GLN A 457 -18.12 1.38 -15.01
CA GLN A 457 -17.08 2.22 -15.62
C GLN A 457 -15.70 1.87 -15.06
N ILE A 458 -15.56 1.87 -13.73
CA ILE A 458 -14.33 1.49 -13.02
C ILE A 458 -13.87 0.08 -13.44
N SER A 459 -14.76 -0.91 -13.46
CA SER A 459 -14.38 -2.29 -13.83
C SER A 459 -13.90 -2.43 -15.29
N ALA A 460 -14.39 -1.57 -16.21
CA ALA A 460 -13.88 -1.49 -17.58
C ALA A 460 -12.50 -0.80 -17.62
N LEU A 461 -12.35 0.34 -16.94
CA LEU A 461 -11.09 1.10 -16.87
C LEU A 461 -9.97 0.29 -16.19
N GLU A 462 -10.25 -0.46 -15.13
CA GLU A 462 -9.31 -1.41 -14.49
C GLU A 462 -8.75 -2.41 -15.51
N ASN A 463 -9.62 -2.95 -16.37
CA ASN A 463 -9.25 -3.89 -17.42
C ASN A 463 -8.47 -3.23 -18.57
N MET A 464 -8.81 -1.99 -18.94
CA MET A 464 -8.03 -1.21 -19.91
C MET A 464 -6.64 -0.87 -19.38
N HIS A 465 -6.56 -0.36 -18.14
CA HIS A 465 -5.32 -0.06 -17.41
C HIS A 465 -4.41 -1.29 -17.37
N TYR A 466 -4.92 -2.44 -16.90
CA TYR A 466 -4.20 -3.72 -16.92
C TYR A 466 -3.68 -4.08 -18.32
N SER A 467 -4.51 -3.91 -19.36
CA SER A 467 -4.13 -4.25 -20.74
C SER A 467 -3.00 -3.35 -21.27
N HIS A 468 -3.11 -2.02 -21.13
CA HIS A 468 -2.08 -1.07 -21.54
C HIS A 468 -0.74 -1.34 -20.84
N MET A 469 -0.81 -1.71 -19.57
CA MET A 469 0.32 -1.87 -18.67
C MET A 469 1.06 -3.21 -18.83
N ILE A 470 0.33 -4.34 -18.77
CA ILE A 470 0.92 -5.69 -18.77
C ILE A 470 1.08 -6.23 -20.20
N ARG A 471 0.14 -5.94 -21.11
CA ARG A 471 0.15 -6.50 -22.48
C ARG A 471 0.80 -5.57 -23.51
N PHE A 472 0.79 -4.26 -23.29
CA PHE A 472 1.29 -3.28 -24.27
C PHE A 472 2.48 -2.41 -23.81
N ASP A 473 2.97 -2.53 -22.55
CA ASP A 473 4.09 -1.74 -21.98
C ASP A 473 3.89 -0.20 -22.13
N ASN A 474 2.63 0.27 -22.27
CA ASN A 474 2.27 1.67 -22.45
C ASN A 474 1.97 2.31 -21.09
N VAL A 475 3.04 2.75 -20.43
CA VAL A 475 3.02 3.32 -19.08
C VAL A 475 2.20 4.62 -18.99
N ASP A 476 2.18 5.45 -20.04
CA ASP A 476 1.57 6.77 -19.97
C ASP A 476 0.04 6.72 -20.10
N GLU A 477 -0.50 5.90 -21.00
CA GLU A 477 -1.95 5.62 -21.01
C GLU A 477 -2.39 4.82 -19.77
N ALA A 478 -1.56 3.89 -19.27
CA ALA A 478 -1.84 3.21 -18.01
C ALA A 478 -1.92 4.21 -16.82
N ARG A 479 -1.03 5.21 -16.75
CA ARG A 479 -1.06 6.26 -15.72
C ARG A 479 -2.30 7.16 -15.84
N LYS A 480 -2.68 7.53 -17.07
CA LYS A 480 -3.89 8.31 -17.35
C LYS A 480 -5.16 7.57 -16.93
N LEU A 481 -5.29 6.30 -17.29
CA LEU A 481 -6.42 5.45 -16.88
C LEU A 481 -6.46 5.21 -15.35
N LYS A 482 -5.29 5.16 -14.68
CA LYS A 482 -5.22 5.06 -13.21
C LYS A 482 -5.82 6.30 -12.54
N LEU A 483 -5.46 7.49 -13.00
CA LEU A 483 -6.01 8.76 -12.50
C LEU A 483 -7.52 8.87 -12.79
N GLU A 484 -7.99 8.37 -13.93
CA GLU A 484 -9.42 8.32 -14.27
C GLU A 484 -10.22 7.39 -13.33
N ILE A 485 -9.64 6.23 -12.96
CA ILE A 485 -10.22 5.33 -11.93
C ILE A 485 -10.27 6.02 -10.57
N GLU A 486 -9.18 6.67 -10.14
CA GLU A 486 -9.08 7.35 -8.84
C GLU A 486 -10.10 8.48 -8.73
N ASN A 487 -10.25 9.31 -9.77
CA ASN A 487 -11.26 10.37 -9.84
C ASN A 487 -12.70 9.83 -9.72
N LEU A 488 -13.01 8.74 -10.42
CA LEU A 488 -14.33 8.10 -10.34
C LEU A 488 -14.59 7.45 -8.97
N GLN A 489 -13.56 6.94 -8.30
CA GLN A 489 -13.65 6.43 -6.94
C GLN A 489 -13.91 7.56 -5.93
N THR A 490 -13.23 8.72 -6.05
CA THR A 490 -13.51 9.86 -5.17
C THR A 490 -14.93 10.41 -5.37
N LEU A 491 -15.41 10.47 -6.62
CA LEU A 491 -16.78 10.89 -6.92
C LEU A 491 -17.80 9.97 -6.25
N MET A 492 -17.65 8.65 -6.41
CA MET A 492 -18.54 7.65 -5.82
C MET A 492 -18.61 7.74 -4.28
N ASN A 493 -17.49 8.05 -3.62
CA ASN A 493 -17.47 8.25 -2.16
C ASN A 493 -18.24 9.54 -1.77
N SER A 494 -18.05 10.64 -2.50
CA SER A 494 -18.76 11.91 -2.22
C SER A 494 -20.28 11.83 -2.44
N GLU A 495 -20.75 11.04 -3.42
CA GLU A 495 -22.18 10.79 -3.62
C GLU A 495 -22.79 9.97 -2.47
N GLN A 496 -22.02 9.08 -1.83
CA GLN A 496 -22.49 8.31 -0.67
C GLN A 496 -22.64 9.19 0.59
N GLU A 497 -21.72 10.14 0.82
CA GLU A 497 -21.81 11.10 1.93
C GLU A 497 -22.99 12.08 1.78
N LEU A 498 -23.29 12.50 0.54
CA LEU A 498 -24.48 13.29 0.21
C LEU A 498 -25.79 12.50 0.39
N HIS A 499 -25.81 11.21 0.07
CA HIS A 499 -27.00 10.38 0.27
C HIS A 499 -27.26 10.01 1.74
N THR A 500 -26.23 9.95 2.59
CA THR A 500 -26.43 9.80 4.05
C THR A 500 -26.94 11.09 4.71
N THR A 501 -26.55 12.27 4.22
CA THR A 501 -26.96 13.55 4.82
C THR A 501 -28.36 14.01 4.38
N LEU A 502 -28.85 13.56 3.23
CA LEU A 502 -30.23 13.81 2.75
C LEU A 502 -31.27 12.78 3.26
N GLY A 503 -30.86 11.75 4.01
CA GLY A 503 -31.77 10.73 4.55
C GLY A 503 -32.60 11.19 5.77
N ASP A 504 -32.02 12.04 6.62
CA ASP A 504 -32.58 12.41 7.93
C ASP A 504 -33.37 13.75 7.89
N SER A 505 -34.16 13.98 6.84
CA SER A 505 -35.00 15.18 6.74
C SER A 505 -36.46 14.89 6.35
N CYS A 506 -37.38 15.44 7.15
CA CYS A 506 -38.84 15.22 7.16
C CYS A 506 -39.31 13.82 7.62
N SER A 507 -40.25 13.69 8.56
CA SER A 507 -40.86 14.71 9.43
C SER A 507 -41.57 14.04 10.62
N GLU A 508 -41.39 14.58 11.83
CA GLU A 508 -42.17 14.16 13.00
C GLU A 508 -43.56 14.80 13.00
N THR A 509 -44.61 13.97 13.08
CA THR A 509 -45.92 14.36 13.63
C THR A 509 -46.53 13.17 14.35
N GLU A 510 -46.95 13.35 15.60
CA GLU A 510 -47.50 12.31 16.47
C GLU A 510 -48.94 11.94 16.08
N THR A 511 -49.33 10.67 16.29
CA THR A 511 -50.61 10.30 16.94
C THR A 511 -50.66 8.81 17.25
N GLU A 512 -51.19 8.44 18.41
CA GLU A 512 -51.50 7.05 18.79
C GLU A 512 -52.94 6.67 18.38
N GLY A 513 -53.22 5.38 18.21
CA GLY A 513 -54.56 4.82 18.51
C GLY A 513 -55.31 4.05 17.39
N ASN A 514 -55.23 2.72 17.50
CA ASN A 514 -56.26 1.72 17.16
C ASN A 514 -56.74 1.46 15.70
N ASP A 515 -56.68 0.17 15.36
CA ASP A 515 -57.48 -0.60 14.40
C ASP A 515 -58.88 -0.02 14.09
N SER A 516 -59.39 -0.07 12.84
CA SER A 516 -59.77 -1.32 12.18
C SER A 516 -60.43 -1.14 10.79
N LEU A 517 -60.31 -2.17 9.95
CA LEU A 517 -61.23 -2.63 8.88
C LEU A 517 -61.83 -1.67 7.81
N SER A 518 -61.68 -2.15 6.56
CA SER A 518 -62.68 -2.17 5.45
C SER A 518 -62.79 -1.02 4.41
N GLU A 519 -62.61 -1.46 3.15
CA GLU A 519 -63.34 -1.13 1.91
C GLU A 519 -63.46 0.27 1.23
N ASN A 520 -63.24 0.23 -0.09
CA ASN A 520 -63.96 0.92 -1.18
C ASN A 520 -63.79 2.46 -1.47
N ARG A 521 -63.17 2.71 -2.65
CA ARG A 521 -63.61 3.60 -3.76
C ARG A 521 -63.29 5.11 -3.81
N PHE A 522 -62.57 5.46 -4.89
CA PHE A 522 -62.81 6.55 -5.86
C PHE A 522 -62.80 8.04 -5.45
N ALA A 523 -61.86 8.76 -6.09
CA ALA A 523 -62.06 9.98 -6.91
C ALA A 523 -61.86 11.40 -6.32
N ASP A 524 -60.88 12.08 -6.95
CA ASP A 524 -60.93 13.43 -7.58
C ASP A 524 -60.45 14.74 -6.89
N CYS A 525 -59.95 15.61 -7.79
CA CYS A 525 -59.47 17.01 -7.78
C CYS A 525 -59.72 18.00 -6.61
N GLY A 526 -58.93 19.09 -6.54
CA GLY A 526 -59.50 20.39 -6.07
C GLY A 526 -58.64 21.53 -5.48
N SER A 527 -57.49 21.91 -6.05
CA SER A 527 -56.82 23.24 -5.97
C SER A 527 -57.30 24.44 -5.08
N SER A 528 -56.33 25.12 -4.42
CA SER A 528 -56.04 26.59 -4.41
C SER A 528 -56.47 27.58 -3.28
N HIS A 529 -55.60 28.61 -3.09
CA HIS A 529 -55.76 29.93 -2.40
C HIS A 529 -55.86 29.99 -0.84
N SER A 530 -55.40 31.04 -0.10
CA SER A 530 -54.42 32.15 -0.31
C SER A 530 -54.19 33.02 0.97
N SER A 531 -53.05 33.73 1.09
CA SER A 531 -52.82 34.95 1.95
C SER A 531 -52.68 34.75 3.49
N GLU A 532 -52.07 35.60 4.36
CA GLU A 532 -51.36 36.91 4.24
C GLU A 532 -50.51 37.35 5.50
N VAL A 533 -49.67 38.40 5.35
CA VAL A 533 -49.22 39.44 6.36
C VAL A 533 -48.01 39.26 7.32
N LEU A 534 -47.32 40.39 7.61
CA LEU A 534 -46.15 40.66 8.51
C LEU A 534 -46.42 41.84 9.47
N PRO A 535 -45.76 41.95 10.66
CA PRO A 535 -44.74 43.03 10.90
C PRO A 535 -43.57 42.64 11.87
N VAL A 536 -42.29 43.00 11.66
CA VAL A 536 -41.54 44.27 11.94
C VAL A 536 -41.27 44.62 13.44
N GLY A 537 -39.97 44.71 13.85
CA GLY A 537 -39.50 45.29 15.14
C GLY A 537 -37.99 45.12 15.47
N LYS A 538 -37.34 46.13 16.08
CA LYS A 538 -35.89 46.24 16.50
C LYS A 538 -35.72 47.44 17.47
N PRO A 539 -34.55 47.75 18.10
CA PRO A 539 -33.47 46.95 18.74
C PRO A 539 -33.08 47.55 20.14
N VAL A 540 -31.76 47.62 20.48
CA VAL A 540 -31.01 48.37 21.56
C VAL A 540 -30.21 47.46 22.55
N SER A 541 -29.07 47.95 23.08
CA SER A 541 -28.04 47.22 23.87
C SER A 541 -27.07 48.16 24.62
N SER A 542 -26.43 47.73 25.73
CA SER A 542 -25.47 48.52 26.55
C SER A 542 -24.55 47.63 27.46
N VAL A 543 -23.20 47.81 27.51
CA VAL A 543 -22.37 48.52 28.55
C VAL A 543 -22.10 47.66 29.83
N GLU A 544 -20.92 47.56 30.49
CA GLU A 544 -19.58 48.25 30.51
C GLU A 544 -18.41 47.29 30.93
N ASP A 545 -17.13 47.74 30.94
CA ASP A 545 -15.90 46.99 31.35
C ASP A 545 -15.27 47.47 32.70
N ILE A 546 -14.50 46.63 33.43
CA ILE A 546 -13.54 46.99 34.54
C ILE A 546 -12.33 45.99 34.61
N GLU A 547 -11.17 46.46 35.12
CA GLU A 547 -9.81 45.84 35.10
C GLU A 547 -9.28 45.27 36.47
N ASP A 548 -8.07 44.67 36.44
CA ASP A 548 -7.05 44.41 37.52
C ASP A 548 -7.39 43.49 38.74
N ASP A 549 -6.46 42.69 39.32
CA ASP A 549 -5.12 43.02 39.84
C ASP A 549 -4.20 41.76 40.07
N GLU A 550 -2.92 41.95 40.45
CA GLU A 550 -1.87 40.90 40.63
C GLU A 550 -1.67 40.38 42.09
N VAL A 551 -0.71 39.44 42.26
CA VAL A 551 0.32 39.36 43.35
C VAL A 551 0.43 38.04 44.17
N LEU A 552 1.56 37.35 43.95
CA LEU A 552 2.41 36.53 44.84
C LEU A 552 1.82 35.69 46.01
N SER A 553 2.26 34.42 46.07
CA SER A 553 3.14 33.96 47.16
C SER A 553 3.94 32.71 46.76
N SER A 554 4.93 32.29 47.57
CA SER A 554 5.96 31.31 47.17
C SER A 554 6.46 30.43 48.34
N LEU A 555 7.40 29.51 48.03
CA LEU A 555 8.19 28.64 48.92
C LEU A 555 7.53 27.31 49.38
N SER A 556 8.27 26.25 49.77
CA SER A 556 9.54 25.68 49.24
C SER A 556 9.87 24.35 49.94
N ARG A 557 10.50 23.38 49.23
CA ARG A 557 11.41 22.31 49.79
C ARG A 557 10.74 21.28 50.77
N CYS A 558 11.28 20.08 51.05
CA CYS A 558 12.41 19.30 50.51
C CYS A 558 12.32 17.78 50.85
N LYS A 559 12.70 16.92 49.89
CA LYS A 559 13.54 15.70 50.05
C LYS A 559 13.15 14.49 50.97
N LYS A 560 12.99 13.35 50.28
CA LYS A 560 13.70 12.05 50.44
C LYS A 560 13.29 10.99 51.50
N LEU A 561 13.70 9.76 51.16
CA LEU A 561 13.86 8.51 51.94
C LEU A 561 12.59 7.63 52.09
N GLN A 562 12.67 6.29 52.08
CA GLN A 562 13.60 5.32 51.45
C GLN A 562 13.06 3.88 51.67
N LYS A 563 13.34 2.94 50.74
CA LYS A 563 13.39 1.45 50.99
C LYS A 563 12.03 0.79 51.40
N LEU A 564 11.83 -0.54 51.43
CA LEU A 564 12.54 -1.73 50.92
C LEU A 564 11.49 -2.85 50.57
N GLU A 565 11.91 -3.90 49.83
CA GLU A 565 11.61 -5.37 49.97
C GLU A 565 10.35 -5.90 50.73
N THR A 566 9.75 -7.07 50.45
CA THR A 566 10.02 -8.23 49.55
C THR A 566 8.80 -9.19 49.50
N ASP A 567 8.73 -10.04 48.45
CA ASP A 567 8.19 -11.44 48.45
C ASP A 567 6.73 -11.76 48.90
N SER A 568 6.11 -12.90 48.55
CA SER A 568 6.37 -13.87 47.46
C SER A 568 5.15 -14.76 47.11
N GLN A 569 5.08 -15.20 45.85
CA GLN A 569 4.71 -16.54 45.35
C GLN A 569 3.39 -17.29 45.70
N LYS A 570 3.01 -18.17 44.74
CA LYS A 570 2.30 -19.47 44.86
C LYS A 570 0.75 -19.55 44.85
N ARG A 571 0.19 -19.33 43.65
CA ARG A 571 -0.28 -20.42 42.74
C ARG A 571 -1.03 -21.62 43.39
N VAL A 572 -2.36 -21.67 43.21
CA VAL A 572 -3.18 -22.91 43.30
C VAL A 572 -3.96 -23.12 41.98
N LYS A 573 -4.36 -24.35 41.67
CA LYS A 573 -5.06 -24.76 40.44
C LYS A 573 -6.50 -25.23 40.71
N ARG A 574 -7.25 -25.39 39.60
CA ARG A 574 -8.18 -26.50 39.24
C ARG A 574 -9.70 -26.30 39.44
N LEU A 575 -10.42 -26.76 38.38
CA LEU A 575 -11.78 -27.35 38.37
C LEU A 575 -12.98 -26.37 38.58
N SER A 576 -14.16 -26.56 37.96
CA SER A 576 -14.55 -27.53 36.90
C SER A 576 -15.90 -27.23 36.20
N ARG A 577 -15.95 -27.55 34.89
CA ARG A 577 -17.06 -28.15 34.10
C ARG A 577 -18.50 -27.56 34.12
N ARG A 578 -18.97 -27.28 32.88
CA ARG A 578 -20.33 -27.50 32.34
C ARG A 578 -21.45 -26.57 32.88
N THR A 579 -22.56 -26.37 32.17
CA THR A 579 -23.21 -27.19 31.10
C THR A 579 -23.68 -26.37 29.90
N GLU A 580 -24.06 -27.04 28.79
CA GLU A 580 -24.51 -26.42 27.53
C GLU A 580 -25.91 -25.80 27.60
N ALA A 581 -26.13 -24.71 26.83
CA ALA A 581 -27.44 -24.30 26.32
C ALA A 581 -27.26 -23.49 25.01
N SER A 582 -28.11 -23.73 24.01
CA SER A 582 -28.11 -23.05 22.70
C SER A 582 -29.37 -23.42 21.90
N PRO A 583 -29.71 -22.74 20.79
CA PRO A 583 -29.55 -21.32 20.48
C PRO A 583 -30.91 -20.68 20.04
N GLN A 584 -30.96 -19.36 19.88
CA GLN A 584 -31.91 -18.71 18.95
C GLN A 584 -31.18 -17.65 18.12
N ASN A 585 -31.66 -17.45 16.89
CA ASN A 585 -30.95 -16.66 15.86
C ASN A 585 -31.54 -15.25 15.74
N LEU A 586 -30.66 -14.27 15.49
CA LEU A 586 -30.95 -13.09 14.67
C LEU A 586 -29.78 -12.90 13.70
N SER A 587 -30.03 -12.21 12.58
CA SER A 587 -29.17 -12.33 11.37
C SER A 587 -28.49 -11.01 10.99
N ASP A 588 -27.18 -10.94 11.20
CA ASP A 588 -26.35 -9.86 10.67
C ASP A 588 -25.99 -10.11 9.19
N SER A 589 -26.16 -9.09 8.35
CA SER A 589 -25.62 -9.04 7.00
C SER A 589 -24.11 -8.79 7.06
N LEU A 590 -23.32 -9.87 7.00
CA LEU A 590 -21.87 -9.81 6.91
C LEU A 590 -21.41 -9.31 5.54
N GLU A 591 -21.00 -8.05 5.48
CA GLU A 591 -20.06 -7.59 4.47
C GLU A 591 -18.73 -8.34 4.68
N ILE A 592 -18.46 -9.28 3.78
CA ILE A 592 -17.19 -9.98 3.73
C ILE A 592 -16.27 -9.14 2.85
N PRO A 593 -15.10 -8.68 3.34
CA PRO A 593 -14.03 -8.26 2.46
C PRO A 593 -13.68 -9.46 1.58
N MET A 594 -14.11 -9.42 0.31
CA MET A 594 -13.66 -10.37 -0.68
C MET A 594 -12.12 -10.32 -0.65
N PRO A 595 -11.42 -11.47 -0.62
CA PRO A 595 -9.98 -11.44 -0.75
C PRO A 595 -9.66 -10.66 -2.02
N THR A 596 -8.69 -9.76 -1.96
CA THR A 596 -8.15 -9.06 -3.13
C THR A 596 -7.43 -10.06 -4.00
N VAL A 597 -8.22 -10.84 -4.75
CA VAL A 597 -7.77 -11.62 -5.90
C VAL A 597 -7.38 -10.58 -6.94
N GLY A 598 -6.15 -10.07 -6.83
CA GLY A 598 -5.46 -9.43 -7.94
C GLY A 598 -5.66 -10.32 -9.16
N ARG A 599 -6.23 -9.76 -10.23
CA ARG A 599 -6.95 -10.50 -11.27
C ARG A 599 -5.99 -11.28 -12.20
N LYS A 600 -5.12 -12.14 -11.65
CA LYS A 600 -4.15 -12.95 -12.41
C LYS A 600 -4.88 -13.96 -13.29
N ARG A 601 -5.01 -13.63 -14.58
CA ARG A 601 -5.58 -14.38 -15.69
C ARG A 601 -4.52 -15.29 -16.31
N ALA A 602 -4.24 -16.39 -15.61
CA ALA A 602 -3.47 -17.50 -16.17
C ALA A 602 -3.94 -17.85 -17.60
N ARG A 603 -3.02 -18.12 -18.52
CA ARG A 603 -3.29 -18.61 -19.88
C ARG A 603 -3.34 -20.16 -19.93
N LEU A 604 -3.79 -20.75 -21.04
CA LEU A 604 -3.86 -22.20 -21.28
C LEU A 604 -3.92 -22.46 -22.79
N VAL A 605 -2.99 -23.27 -23.29
CA VAL A 605 -3.13 -24.01 -24.56
C VAL A 605 -3.47 -25.46 -24.22
N ILE A 606 -4.48 -26.03 -24.89
CA ILE A 606 -4.80 -27.45 -24.76
C ILE A 606 -3.98 -28.21 -25.82
N SER A 607 -3.15 -29.15 -25.39
CA SER A 607 -2.82 -30.32 -26.22
C SER A 607 -3.93 -31.35 -26.03
N ASP A 608 -4.48 -31.87 -27.12
CA ASP A 608 -5.61 -32.81 -27.09
C ASP A 608 -5.14 -34.22 -26.66
N ASP A 609 -4.92 -34.39 -25.34
CA ASP A 609 -4.49 -35.65 -24.70
C ASP A 609 -5.50 -36.17 -23.64
N GLU A 610 -6.80 -36.18 -23.95
CA GLU A 610 -7.77 -37.06 -23.28
C GLU A 610 -8.63 -37.82 -24.31
N GLU A 611 -8.40 -39.14 -24.41
CA GLU A 611 -9.20 -40.05 -25.24
C GLU A 611 -10.62 -40.26 -24.66
N ASP A 612 -11.63 -40.33 -25.53
CA ASP A 612 -13.05 -40.41 -25.19
C ASP A 612 -13.46 -41.80 -24.63
N ALA A 613 -13.04 -42.11 -23.40
CA ALA A 613 -13.33 -43.37 -22.71
C ALA A 613 -14.77 -43.44 -22.14
N GLN A 614 -15.75 -43.78 -23.00
CA GLN A 614 -17.12 -44.06 -22.55
C GLN A 614 -17.18 -45.30 -21.65
N CYS A 615 -17.61 -45.13 -20.39
CA CYS A 615 -17.68 -46.22 -19.41
C CYS A 615 -19.11 -46.78 -19.25
N SER A 616 -19.27 -48.09 -19.46
CA SER A 616 -20.54 -48.82 -19.28
C SER A 616 -20.44 -49.88 -18.18
N ASN A 617 -21.11 -49.64 -17.04
CA ASN A 617 -21.57 -50.58 -16.01
C ASN A 617 -20.81 -51.93 -15.82
N GLY A 618 -20.01 -52.02 -14.75
CA GLY A 618 -19.50 -53.28 -14.18
C GLY A 618 -19.45 -53.24 -12.64
N ARG A 619 -19.42 -54.40 -11.97
CA ARG A 619 -19.34 -54.55 -10.50
C ARG A 619 -17.99 -55.18 -10.07
N PRO A 620 -17.61 -55.15 -8.77
CA PRO A 620 -16.20 -54.91 -8.37
C PRO A 620 -15.40 -56.12 -7.86
N ASP A 621 -14.14 -55.83 -7.53
CA ASP A 621 -13.18 -56.54 -6.64
C ASP A 621 -12.53 -57.84 -7.18
N PRO A 622 -11.34 -58.27 -6.66
CA PRO A 622 -10.51 -57.70 -5.58
C PRO A 622 -9.01 -57.43 -5.93
N ILE A 623 -8.27 -56.91 -4.93
CA ILE A 623 -6.83 -56.58 -4.92
C ILE A 623 -5.95 -57.80 -4.55
N PRO A 624 -4.84 -58.07 -5.27
CA PRO A 624 -3.48 -58.03 -4.67
C PRO A 624 -2.41 -57.48 -5.66
N LEU A 625 -1.18 -57.05 -5.34
CA LEU A 625 -0.40 -56.59 -4.17
C LEU A 625 1.07 -56.51 -4.68
N GLU A 626 1.98 -55.90 -3.91
CA GLU A 626 3.46 -56.01 -4.06
C GLU A 626 4.11 -55.45 -5.35
N TYR A 627 5.45 -55.27 -5.42
CA TYR A 627 6.41 -54.54 -4.56
C TYR A 627 7.76 -54.55 -5.31
N ASN A 628 8.62 -53.53 -5.10
CA ASN A 628 10.03 -53.52 -5.55
C ASN A 628 10.27 -53.58 -7.09
N ALA A 629 11.48 -53.39 -7.61
CA ALA A 629 12.54 -52.40 -7.33
C ALA A 629 13.62 -52.53 -8.43
N THR A 630 14.53 -51.56 -8.57
CA THR A 630 15.81 -51.66 -9.33
C THR A 630 15.68 -51.94 -10.85
N SER A 631 16.67 -51.67 -11.73
CA SER A 631 17.85 -50.79 -11.68
C SER A 631 18.46 -50.65 -13.09
N ASN A 632 19.16 -49.53 -13.33
CA ASN A 632 20.37 -49.40 -14.16
C ASN A 632 20.37 -49.64 -15.70
N GLU A 633 21.21 -48.80 -16.33
CA GLU A 633 22.18 -49.12 -17.40
C GLU A 633 21.79 -49.29 -18.89
N SER A 634 21.70 -48.11 -19.53
CA SER A 634 22.73 -47.65 -20.50
C SER A 634 22.74 -48.17 -21.95
N LYS A 635 23.34 -47.31 -22.82
CA LYS A 635 23.92 -47.58 -24.15
C LYS A 635 22.92 -47.88 -25.29
N SER A 636 23.19 -47.50 -26.55
CA SER A 636 24.15 -46.50 -27.09
C SER A 636 23.98 -46.38 -28.61
N ARG A 637 24.25 -45.17 -29.19
CA ARG A 637 24.58 -44.95 -30.63
C ARG A 637 23.43 -45.32 -31.61
N SER A 638 23.38 -44.96 -32.89
CA SER A 638 24.02 -43.98 -33.82
C SER A 638 23.16 -44.02 -35.12
N ASN A 639 23.18 -43.15 -36.14
CA ASN A 639 24.21 -42.29 -36.75
C ASN A 639 23.53 -41.35 -37.79
N HIS A 640 24.27 -40.36 -38.33
CA HIS A 640 24.31 -39.78 -39.72
C HIS A 640 23.13 -39.90 -40.74
N LEU A 641 22.97 -39.03 -41.77
CA LEU A 641 23.49 -37.70 -42.19
C LEU A 641 22.66 -37.15 -43.38
N ASP A 642 22.73 -35.82 -43.60
CA ASP A 642 22.68 -35.04 -44.86
C ASP A 642 21.64 -35.22 -46.00
N SER A 643 21.07 -34.06 -46.37
CA SER A 643 20.88 -33.52 -47.75
C SER A 643 19.71 -34.00 -48.65
N ALA A 644 19.22 -33.23 -49.65
CA ALA A 644 19.08 -31.76 -49.85
C ALA A 644 18.26 -31.43 -51.14
N ARG A 645 17.74 -30.19 -51.25
CA ARG A 645 17.27 -29.43 -52.45
C ARG A 645 15.95 -29.80 -53.17
N ASP A 646 14.98 -28.88 -53.07
CA ASP A 646 14.37 -28.00 -54.10
C ASP A 646 14.09 -28.54 -55.54
N PRO A 647 12.95 -28.17 -56.16
CA PRO A 647 12.72 -26.85 -56.80
C PRO A 647 11.47 -26.10 -56.23
N GLN A 648 11.35 -24.75 -56.25
CA GLN A 648 11.18 -23.79 -57.37
C GLN A 648 9.88 -24.00 -58.21
N ASP A 649 9.10 -22.99 -58.61
CA ASP A 649 9.32 -21.52 -58.54
C ASP A 649 8.01 -20.66 -58.66
N LEU A 650 8.17 -19.32 -58.68
CA LEU A 650 7.22 -18.21 -59.02
C LEU A 650 6.44 -17.55 -57.85
N VAL A 651 6.86 -16.37 -57.35
CA VAL A 651 6.73 -14.98 -57.89
C VAL A 651 5.44 -14.29 -57.41
N GLN A 652 5.44 -13.08 -56.82
CA GLN A 652 6.50 -12.07 -56.59
C GLN A 652 6.69 -11.80 -55.05
N ASP A 653 7.02 -10.66 -54.42
CA ASP A 653 7.08 -9.23 -54.80
C ASP A 653 8.10 -8.40 -53.95
N ASP A 654 8.11 -7.06 -54.10
CA ASP A 654 9.02 -6.11 -53.41
C ASP A 654 9.06 -6.23 -51.85
N CYS A 655 10.18 -6.18 -51.10
CA CYS A 655 11.48 -5.46 -51.18
C CYS A 655 11.39 -3.97 -50.71
N LYS A 656 12.31 -3.39 -49.90
CA LYS A 656 13.75 -3.61 -49.69
C LYS A 656 14.25 -3.28 -48.27
N HIS A 657 15.43 -3.82 -47.92
CA HIS A 657 16.40 -3.27 -46.97
C HIS A 657 17.65 -2.79 -47.73
N ASP A 658 18.39 -1.83 -47.16
CA ASP A 658 19.86 -1.63 -47.26
C ASP A 658 20.26 -0.85 -45.98
N THR A 659 21.33 -1.04 -45.19
CA THR A 659 22.69 -1.61 -45.27
C THR A 659 23.75 -0.83 -46.06
N SER A 660 24.59 -0.06 -45.33
CA SER A 660 26.06 -0.08 -45.51
C SER A 660 26.80 0.55 -44.31
N SER A 661 28.06 0.16 -44.13
CA SER A 661 28.98 0.56 -43.07
C SER A 661 29.85 1.78 -43.42
N CYS A 662 30.50 2.39 -42.42
CA CYS A 662 31.88 2.89 -42.58
C CYS A 662 32.60 3.07 -41.22
N ASN A 663 33.91 3.36 -41.24
CA ASN A 663 34.86 3.12 -40.15
C ASN A 663 35.46 4.37 -39.48
N LEU A 664 35.90 4.19 -38.21
CA LEU A 664 37.09 4.77 -37.53
C LEU A 664 37.35 6.29 -37.52
N VAL A 665 37.58 6.86 -36.32
CA VAL A 665 38.88 7.40 -35.79
C VAL A 665 38.70 7.92 -34.34
N ASN A 666 39.80 8.03 -33.57
CA ASN A 666 39.86 8.31 -32.12
C ASN A 666 40.00 9.82 -31.75
N HIS A 667 40.11 10.10 -30.44
CA HIS A 667 40.55 11.34 -29.75
C HIS A 667 39.50 12.48 -29.61
N GLU A 668 39.42 13.25 -28.51
CA GLU A 668 39.80 13.04 -27.09
C GLU A 668 39.17 14.14 -26.19
N GLU A 669 39.37 14.03 -24.87
CA GLU A 669 39.34 15.09 -23.83
C GLU A 669 38.29 16.24 -23.82
N SER A 670 37.39 16.14 -22.83
CA SER A 670 37.26 17.12 -21.72
C SER A 670 36.35 18.38 -21.79
N SER A 671 35.86 18.70 -20.59
CA SER A 671 35.68 20.04 -20.01
C SER A 671 34.43 20.88 -20.32
N CYS A 672 34.12 21.74 -19.35
CA CYS A 672 32.89 22.52 -19.26
C CYS A 672 32.92 23.80 -20.11
N SER A 673 31.78 24.19 -20.69
CA SER A 673 31.02 25.37 -20.21
C SER A 673 29.85 25.72 -21.13
N TYR A 674 28.78 26.28 -20.55
CA TYR A 674 27.80 27.07 -21.28
C TYR A 674 27.59 28.41 -20.58
N LYS A 675 28.03 29.49 -21.23
CA LYS A 675 27.66 30.87 -20.88
C LYS A 675 26.41 31.28 -21.66
N SER A 676 25.77 32.34 -21.18
CA SER A 676 24.54 32.90 -21.71
C SER A 676 24.65 33.50 -23.12
N SER A 677 23.57 33.38 -23.87
CA SER A 677 23.17 34.33 -24.91
C SER A 677 21.64 34.50 -24.88
N LYS A 678 21.15 35.72 -25.13
CA LYS A 678 19.72 36.03 -25.30
C LYS A 678 19.35 36.04 -26.80
N PRO A 679 18.07 35.87 -27.15
CA PRO A 679 17.63 35.70 -28.54
C PRO A 679 17.35 37.03 -29.25
N GLU A 680 17.30 36.97 -30.59
CA GLU A 680 16.64 37.95 -31.47
C GLU A 680 15.41 37.30 -32.15
N GLU A 681 14.53 38.13 -32.73
CA GLU A 681 13.19 37.73 -33.17
C GLU A 681 13.09 37.44 -34.68
N ALA A 682 12.27 36.45 -35.04
CA ALA A 682 11.54 36.40 -36.31
C ALA A 682 10.28 35.52 -36.15
N ALA A 683 9.19 35.86 -36.84
CA ALA A 683 7.88 35.22 -36.67
C ALA A 683 7.38 34.52 -37.94
N GLN A 684 6.55 33.47 -37.80
CA GLN A 684 5.20 33.42 -38.41
C GLN A 684 4.38 32.14 -38.07
N GLY A 685 3.17 32.37 -37.54
CA GLY A 685 1.90 31.70 -37.90
C GLY A 685 1.77 30.16 -38.03
N SER A 686 1.25 29.52 -36.98
CA SER A 686 0.19 28.49 -37.11
C SER A 686 -0.57 28.34 -35.78
N LEU A 687 -1.91 28.36 -35.79
CA LEU A 687 -2.67 28.15 -34.55
C LEU A 687 -2.69 26.66 -34.14
N LYS A 688 -2.42 26.40 -32.86
CA LYS A 688 -2.80 25.18 -32.13
C LYS A 688 -3.78 25.56 -31.00
N PRO A 689 -4.61 24.63 -30.49
CA PRO A 689 -5.50 24.91 -29.37
C PRO A 689 -4.75 25.37 -28.12
N LEU A 690 -5.30 26.34 -27.38
CA LEU A 690 -4.73 26.79 -26.11
C LEU A 690 -5.11 25.81 -25.00
N ALA A 691 -4.14 25.04 -24.52
CA ALA A 691 -4.26 24.22 -23.32
C ALA A 691 -2.91 24.04 -22.59
N ASP A 692 -2.03 25.05 -22.65
CA ASP A 692 -0.89 25.17 -21.72
C ASP A 692 -0.26 26.58 -21.81
N LYS A 693 -0.75 27.51 -20.99
CA LYS A 693 -0.10 28.79 -20.71
C LYS A 693 -0.14 29.06 -19.21
N LYS A 694 1.03 28.95 -18.57
CA LYS A 694 1.26 29.48 -17.21
C LYS A 694 1.10 31.00 -17.24
N TYR A 695 0.09 31.52 -16.54
CA TYR A 695 -0.13 32.97 -16.44
C TYR A 695 0.65 33.53 -15.24
N GLY A 696 1.68 34.34 -15.52
CA GLY A 696 2.48 35.02 -14.50
C GLY A 696 1.94 36.42 -14.21
N ILE A 697 1.70 36.73 -12.94
CA ILE A 697 1.32 38.07 -12.48
C ILE A 697 2.58 38.95 -12.44
N ARG A 698 2.47 40.19 -12.92
CA ARG A 698 3.49 41.23 -12.81
C ARG A 698 3.05 42.31 -11.82
N MET A 699 3.77 42.45 -10.73
CA MET A 699 3.59 43.53 -9.75
C MET A 699 4.74 44.54 -9.82
N LYS A 700 4.48 45.80 -9.49
CA LYS A 700 5.50 46.83 -9.24
C LYS A 700 5.52 47.21 -7.77
N PHE A 701 6.73 47.35 -7.25
CA PHE A 701 7.07 47.82 -5.92
C PHE A 701 8.06 48.96 -6.08
N GLU A 702 7.60 50.22 -5.96
CA GLU A 702 8.42 51.39 -6.29
C GLU A 702 9.02 51.24 -7.71
N ASP A 703 10.35 51.33 -7.87
CA ASP A 703 11.05 51.15 -9.16
C ASP A 703 11.23 49.68 -9.60
N VAL A 704 10.82 48.69 -8.78
CA VAL A 704 11.14 47.26 -8.98
C VAL A 704 9.92 46.46 -9.44
N SER A 705 10.00 45.85 -10.64
CA SER A 705 8.97 44.92 -11.12
C SER A 705 9.27 43.48 -10.72
N VAL A 706 8.34 42.84 -10.01
CA VAL A 706 8.38 41.43 -9.62
C VAL A 706 7.39 40.64 -10.47
N CYS A 707 7.84 39.54 -11.06
CA CYS A 707 6.96 38.56 -11.70
C CYS A 707 6.91 37.27 -10.87
N PHE A 708 5.72 36.68 -10.70
CA PHE A 708 5.54 35.36 -10.10
C PHE A 708 4.33 34.62 -10.69
N GLU A 709 4.33 33.29 -10.65
CA GLU A 709 3.16 32.48 -11.05
C GLU A 709 2.14 32.42 -9.91
N ALA A 710 0.88 32.70 -10.20
CA ALA A 710 -0.21 32.47 -9.25
C ALA A 710 -0.52 30.97 -9.18
N GLN A 711 -0.48 30.40 -7.98
CA GLN A 711 -0.69 28.97 -7.75
C GLN A 711 -2.18 28.69 -7.53
N PRO A 712 -2.87 27.88 -8.37
CA PRO A 712 -4.31 27.62 -8.21
C PRO A 712 -4.67 27.02 -6.84
N SER A 713 -3.77 26.19 -6.26
CA SER A 713 -3.97 25.56 -4.95
C SER A 713 -3.88 26.52 -3.75
N VAL A 714 -3.55 27.80 -3.95
CA VAL A 714 -3.46 28.81 -2.87
C VAL A 714 -4.78 29.56 -2.70
N PHE A 715 -5.62 29.60 -3.72
CA PHE A 715 -6.91 30.31 -3.73
C PHE A 715 -8.04 29.28 -3.70
N ALA A 716 -8.42 28.86 -2.49
CA ALA A 716 -9.38 27.78 -2.27
C ALA A 716 -10.82 28.22 -2.61
N GLY A 717 -11.17 28.22 -3.89
CA GLY A 717 -12.49 28.58 -4.42
C GLY A 717 -12.74 30.09 -4.52
N GLU A 718 -12.29 30.86 -3.53
CA GLU A 718 -12.44 32.33 -3.48
C GLU A 718 -11.09 33.07 -3.67
N PHE A 719 -11.16 34.32 -4.13
CA PHE A 719 -9.99 35.15 -4.43
C PHE A 719 -9.47 35.88 -3.18
N ASP A 720 -8.60 35.20 -2.42
CA ASP A 720 -7.93 35.80 -1.25
C ASP A 720 -6.84 36.82 -1.66
N ILE A 721 -7.19 38.11 -1.54
CA ILE A 721 -6.29 39.25 -1.78
C ILE A 721 -5.14 39.31 -0.76
N GLU A 722 -5.35 38.86 0.49
CA GLU A 722 -4.29 38.85 1.51
C GLU A 722 -3.28 37.73 1.22
N ALA A 723 -3.73 36.54 0.81
CA ALA A 723 -2.81 35.50 0.30
C ALA A 723 -2.00 36.00 -0.90
N LEU A 724 -2.61 36.75 -1.83
CA LEU A 724 -1.91 37.34 -2.97
C LEU A 724 -0.87 38.40 -2.52
N LYS A 725 -1.22 39.30 -1.58
CA LYS A 725 -0.26 40.25 -0.97
C LYS A 725 0.93 39.52 -0.33
N VAL A 726 0.67 38.46 0.42
CA VAL A 726 1.69 37.68 1.12
C VAL A 726 2.61 36.94 0.14
N GLN A 727 2.05 36.34 -0.93
CA GLN A 727 2.84 35.74 -2.00
C GLN A 727 3.73 36.79 -2.69
N ALA A 728 3.20 37.99 -2.94
CA ALA A 728 3.92 39.08 -3.57
C ALA A 728 5.06 39.62 -2.68
N ALA A 729 4.82 39.81 -1.39
CA ALA A 729 5.83 40.25 -0.42
C ALA A 729 7.00 39.26 -0.30
N CYS A 730 6.70 37.95 -0.23
CA CYS A 730 7.72 36.90 -0.24
C CYS A 730 8.49 36.88 -1.57
N SER A 731 7.81 36.99 -2.71
CA SER A 731 8.42 37.01 -4.04
C SER A 731 9.35 38.21 -4.25
N TYR A 732 8.96 39.39 -3.77
CA TYR A 732 9.79 40.59 -3.76
C TYR A 732 11.04 40.40 -2.89
N TYR A 733 10.88 39.87 -1.67
CA TYR A 733 12.03 39.59 -0.79
C TYR A 733 13.05 38.64 -1.44
N LEU A 734 12.59 37.59 -2.13
CA LEU A 734 13.46 36.67 -2.86
C LEU A 734 14.20 37.33 -4.04
N GLN A 735 13.69 38.42 -4.61
CA GLN A 735 14.31 39.15 -5.73
C GLN A 735 15.23 40.30 -5.29
N LEU A 736 15.26 40.66 -3.99
CA LEU A 736 16.19 41.65 -3.46
C LEU A 736 17.66 41.21 -3.57
N SER A 737 18.54 42.20 -3.79
CA SER A 737 20.00 42.04 -3.68
C SER A 737 20.43 41.56 -2.29
N SER A 738 21.44 40.69 -2.20
CA SER A 738 21.89 40.08 -0.93
C SER A 738 22.22 41.09 0.18
N GLN A 739 22.75 42.27 -0.18
CA GLN A 739 23.04 43.34 0.77
C GLN A 739 21.77 43.88 1.47
N ARG A 740 20.62 43.95 0.77
CA ARG A 740 19.32 44.33 1.36
C ARG A 740 18.67 43.17 2.14
N LYS A 741 18.74 41.94 1.62
CA LYS A 741 18.27 40.71 2.31
C LYS A 741 18.91 40.52 3.69
N SER A 742 20.16 40.95 3.86
CA SER A 742 20.90 40.85 5.14
C SER A 742 20.15 41.38 6.37
N SER A 743 19.21 42.32 6.19
CA SER A 743 18.36 42.91 7.23
C SER A 743 17.24 42.00 7.76
N GLY A 744 16.80 41.01 6.98
CA GLY A 744 15.62 40.19 7.27
C GLY A 744 14.29 40.97 7.25
N LEU A 745 14.25 42.12 6.58
CA LEU A 745 13.04 42.94 6.43
C LEU A 745 12.25 42.51 5.19
N LEU A 746 10.97 42.19 5.37
CA LEU A 746 10.00 41.93 4.30
C LEU A 746 8.99 43.09 4.23
N PRO A 747 8.50 43.46 3.03
CA PRO A 747 7.57 44.57 2.86
C PRO A 747 6.16 44.21 3.38
N ILE A 748 5.51 45.16 4.06
CA ILE A 748 4.09 45.09 4.37
C ILE A 748 3.34 45.75 3.20
N ILE A 749 2.48 45.01 2.51
CA ILE A 749 1.67 45.55 1.41
C ILE A 749 0.33 46.05 1.96
N ASP A 750 0.07 47.34 1.77
CA ASP A 750 -1.16 48.02 2.18
C ASP A 750 -2.33 47.65 1.27
N ASN A 751 -2.15 47.98 -0.02
CA ASN A 751 -3.17 47.93 -1.06
C ASN A 751 -2.52 47.53 -2.38
N LEU A 752 -3.29 46.85 -3.23
CA LEU A 752 -2.92 46.51 -4.61
C LEU A 752 -3.81 47.32 -5.54
N LYS A 753 -3.23 47.90 -6.61
CA LYS A 753 -3.95 48.75 -7.56
C LYS A 753 -3.79 48.27 -9.00
N VAL A 754 -4.84 48.46 -9.80
CA VAL A 754 -4.81 48.31 -11.27
C VAL A 754 -5.21 49.66 -11.85
N GLY A 755 -4.23 50.38 -12.41
CA GLY A 755 -4.40 51.79 -12.74
C GLY A 755 -4.73 52.62 -11.49
N GLU A 756 -5.77 53.45 -11.57
CA GLU A 756 -6.22 54.28 -10.44
C GLU A 756 -7.09 53.52 -9.41
N GLN A 757 -7.55 52.30 -9.74
CA GLN A 757 -8.50 51.56 -8.91
C GLN A 757 -7.81 50.62 -7.91
N ILE A 758 -8.31 50.58 -6.67
CA ILE A 758 -7.87 49.64 -5.63
C ILE A 758 -8.60 48.30 -5.82
N LEU A 759 -7.88 47.18 -5.75
CA LEU A 759 -8.44 45.83 -5.78
C LEU A 759 -9.26 45.56 -4.51
N ALA A 760 -10.55 45.32 -4.70
CA ALA A 760 -11.49 44.95 -3.64
C ALA A 760 -11.83 43.45 -3.70
N THR A 761 -12.37 42.91 -2.61
CA THR A 761 -12.73 41.47 -2.39
C THR A 761 -13.65 40.83 -3.43
N ASN A 762 -14.18 41.60 -4.37
CA ASN A 762 -15.17 41.18 -5.36
C ASN A 762 -14.54 40.88 -6.74
N TYR A 763 -13.22 41.02 -6.88
CA TYR A 763 -12.48 40.61 -8.07
C TYR A 763 -12.36 39.08 -8.16
N THR A 764 -12.11 38.55 -9.35
CA THR A 764 -11.83 37.13 -9.57
C THR A 764 -10.42 36.92 -10.12
N MET A 765 -9.83 35.74 -9.91
CA MET A 765 -8.54 35.39 -10.53
C MET A 765 -8.58 35.55 -12.06
N GLU A 766 -9.70 35.20 -12.70
CA GLU A 766 -9.85 35.34 -14.16
C GLU A 766 -9.86 36.81 -14.61
N THR A 767 -10.57 37.70 -13.92
CA THR A 767 -10.57 39.13 -14.25
C THR A 767 -9.18 39.75 -14.07
N LEU A 768 -8.50 39.45 -12.95
CA LEU A 768 -7.12 39.89 -12.70
C LEU A 768 -6.13 39.40 -13.77
N LEU A 769 -6.27 38.15 -14.22
CA LEU A 769 -5.43 37.58 -15.27
C LEU A 769 -5.76 38.11 -16.68
N ILE A 770 -7.00 38.52 -16.94
CA ILE A 770 -7.39 39.18 -18.20
C ILE A 770 -6.82 40.60 -18.27
N GLU A 771 -6.91 41.38 -17.19
CA GLU A 771 -6.39 42.76 -17.14
C GLU A 771 -4.85 42.80 -17.25
N THR A 772 -4.16 41.86 -16.62
CA THR A 772 -2.68 41.78 -16.69
C THR A 772 -2.15 41.20 -18.02
N GLN A 773 -2.96 40.47 -18.79
CA GLN A 773 -2.57 39.95 -20.12
C GLN A 773 -2.27 41.05 -21.15
N GLY A 774 -2.79 42.27 -20.97
CA GLY A 774 -2.47 43.43 -21.81
C GLY A 774 -1.08 44.05 -21.55
N GLY A 775 -0.28 43.48 -20.66
CA GLY A 775 0.97 44.09 -20.18
C GLY A 775 0.77 45.04 -18.99
N GLY A 776 -0.45 45.11 -18.45
CA GLY A 776 -0.76 45.83 -17.22
C GLY A 776 0.04 45.29 -16.03
N SER A 777 0.52 46.20 -15.19
CA SER A 777 1.22 45.89 -13.95
C SER A 777 0.37 46.28 -12.75
N ILE A 778 0.20 45.38 -11.79
CA ILE A 778 -0.44 45.71 -10.51
C ILE A 778 0.55 46.53 -9.69
N GLU A 779 0.13 47.66 -9.13
CA GLU A 779 0.99 48.52 -8.31
C GLU A 779 0.71 48.26 -6.82
N ALA A 780 1.75 47.91 -6.07
CA ALA A 780 1.65 47.56 -4.65
C ALA A 780 2.16 48.72 -3.78
N SER A 781 1.28 49.30 -2.95
CA SER A 781 1.68 50.35 -2.00
C SER A 781 2.15 49.75 -0.69
N LEU A 782 3.28 50.23 -0.16
CA LEU A 782 3.91 49.70 1.05
C LEU A 782 3.46 50.43 2.32
N ASN A 783 3.10 49.69 3.37
CA ASN A 783 2.83 50.20 4.73
C ASN A 783 4.01 49.95 5.68
N GLY A 784 5.24 50.07 5.18
CA GLY A 784 6.47 49.78 5.93
C GLY A 784 6.96 48.33 5.79
N TRP A 785 7.67 47.85 6.82
CA TRP A 785 8.48 46.63 6.76
C TRP A 785 8.41 45.85 8.08
N VAL A 786 8.35 44.52 7.99
CA VAL A 786 8.39 43.60 9.14
C VAL A 786 9.71 42.82 9.16
N GLN A 787 10.37 42.73 10.31
CA GLN A 787 11.52 41.83 10.47
C GLN A 787 11.04 40.40 10.70
N LYS A 788 11.54 39.44 9.91
CA LYS A 788 11.28 38.00 10.06
C LYS A 788 12.62 37.25 10.03
N ARG A 789 13.17 36.95 11.21
CA ARG A 789 14.51 36.38 11.38
C ARG A 789 14.55 34.94 10.89
N LEU A 790 13.54 34.15 11.23
CA LEU A 790 13.45 32.75 10.79
C LEU A 790 13.32 32.65 9.25
N ILE A 791 12.57 33.55 8.59
CA ILE A 791 12.49 33.61 7.12
C ILE A 791 13.86 33.91 6.51
N LYS A 792 14.58 34.90 7.05
CA LYS A 792 15.94 35.20 6.58
C LYS A 792 16.84 33.97 6.70
N MET A 793 16.88 33.35 7.87
CA MET A 793 17.74 32.19 8.16
C MET A 793 17.40 31.00 7.25
N TYR A 794 16.11 30.73 7.02
CA TYR A 794 15.64 29.72 6.06
C TYR A 794 16.15 30.01 4.64
N VAL A 795 15.99 31.24 4.15
CA VAL A 795 16.43 31.65 2.80
C VAL A 795 17.95 31.66 2.66
N ASP A 796 18.69 31.97 3.73
CA ASP A 796 20.16 31.86 3.77
C ASP A 796 20.60 30.37 3.76
N CYS A 797 19.94 29.49 4.50
CA CYS A 797 20.16 28.03 4.45
C CYS A 797 19.84 27.43 3.07
N CYS A 798 18.74 27.83 2.43
CA CYS A 798 18.42 27.45 1.05
C CYS A 798 19.54 27.84 0.08
N GLN A 799 20.05 29.07 0.17
CA GLN A 799 21.19 29.52 -0.65
C GLN A 799 22.48 28.72 -0.40
N MET A 800 22.77 28.34 0.85
CA MET A 800 23.94 27.50 1.17
C MET A 800 23.82 26.06 0.64
N LEU A 801 22.61 25.51 0.63
CA LEU A 801 22.33 24.13 0.19
C LEU A 801 22.06 24.02 -1.32
N GLY A 802 21.87 25.15 -2.01
CA GLY A 802 21.53 25.20 -3.45
C GLY A 802 20.06 24.93 -3.77
N GLU A 803 19.20 24.84 -2.75
CA GLU A 803 17.79 24.49 -2.87
C GLU A 803 16.90 25.75 -3.04
N PRO A 804 15.84 25.71 -3.89
CA PRO A 804 14.90 26.81 -4.01
C PRO A 804 14.01 26.94 -2.77
N PRO A 805 13.83 28.15 -2.19
CA PRO A 805 12.90 28.35 -1.08
C PRO A 805 11.45 27.96 -1.41
N ASN A 806 10.82 27.17 -0.54
CA ASN A 806 9.43 26.75 -0.68
C ASN A 806 8.48 27.94 -0.40
N MET A 807 7.66 28.31 -1.38
CA MET A 807 6.75 29.46 -1.28
C MET A 807 5.61 29.26 -0.28
N LYS A 808 5.02 28.06 -0.16
CA LYS A 808 3.97 27.78 0.84
C LYS A 808 4.50 27.99 2.26
N LEU A 809 5.69 27.46 2.55
CA LEU A 809 6.41 27.63 3.80
C LEU A 809 6.69 29.12 4.09
N LEU A 810 7.24 29.86 3.11
CA LEU A 810 7.51 31.30 3.26
C LEU A 810 6.26 32.11 3.59
N MET A 811 5.14 31.82 2.91
CA MET A 811 3.87 32.49 3.16
C MET A 811 3.31 32.18 4.56
N LYS A 812 3.40 30.93 5.04
CA LYS A 812 2.98 30.58 6.41
C LYS A 812 3.87 31.26 7.47
N LEU A 813 5.21 31.26 7.32
CA LEU A 813 6.11 31.98 8.23
C LEU A 813 5.88 33.50 8.23
N TYR A 814 5.52 34.10 7.09
CA TYR A 814 5.17 35.52 7.02
C TYR A 814 3.89 35.81 7.83
N ASN A 815 2.88 34.94 7.73
CA ASN A 815 1.59 35.09 8.40
C ASN A 815 1.58 34.80 9.91
N LEU A 816 2.69 34.33 10.50
CA LEU A 816 2.82 34.21 11.96
C LEU A 816 2.74 35.59 12.64
N LYS A 817 1.67 35.83 13.42
CA LYS A 817 1.39 37.10 14.11
C LYS A 817 1.73 37.11 15.61
N ILE A 818 1.99 35.95 16.21
CA ILE A 818 1.97 35.77 17.68
C ILE A 818 3.38 35.76 18.26
N SER A 819 4.28 34.92 17.74
CA SER A 819 5.72 34.94 18.06
C SER A 819 6.55 34.34 16.90
N GLU A 820 7.88 34.50 16.91
CA GLU A 820 8.76 33.70 16.03
C GLU A 820 9.07 32.31 16.61
N ASP A 821 8.70 32.05 17.87
CA ASP A 821 8.93 30.79 18.58
C ASP A 821 7.87 29.71 18.26
N GLU A 822 6.72 30.13 17.72
CA GLU A 822 5.59 29.26 17.32
C GLU A 822 5.62 29.00 15.81
N VAL A 823 6.32 27.94 15.42
CA VAL A 823 6.64 27.63 14.01
C VAL A 823 5.58 26.72 13.42
N ILE A 824 4.55 27.32 12.81
CA ILE A 824 3.43 26.60 12.17
C ILE A 824 3.63 26.54 10.65
N VAL A 825 4.06 25.39 10.14
CA VAL A 825 4.32 25.11 8.71
C VAL A 825 3.68 23.79 8.25
N SER A 826 2.48 23.53 8.75
CA SER A 826 1.64 22.45 8.25
C SER A 826 1.32 22.63 6.77
N ASP A 827 0.93 21.57 6.04
CA ASP A 827 0.44 21.63 4.64
C ASP A 827 1.29 22.57 3.75
N CYS A 828 2.58 22.25 3.65
CA CYS A 828 3.57 22.99 2.85
C CYS A 828 4.24 22.09 1.80
N GLU A 829 3.70 20.89 1.56
CA GLU A 829 4.23 19.85 0.65
C GLU A 829 5.69 19.46 0.96
N LEU A 830 6.12 19.59 2.22
CA LEU A 830 7.51 19.37 2.61
C LEU A 830 7.86 17.89 2.61
N GLN A 831 9.02 17.58 2.01
CA GLN A 831 9.64 16.25 1.99
C GLN A 831 10.93 16.25 2.81
N ASP A 832 11.47 15.06 3.11
CA ASP A 832 12.68 14.86 3.93
C ASP A 832 13.90 15.70 3.48
N MET A 833 14.02 16.07 2.20
CA MET A 833 15.07 16.97 1.69
C MET A 833 14.70 18.45 1.81
N SER A 834 13.48 18.84 1.40
CA SER A 834 13.07 20.26 1.34
C SER A 834 12.84 20.90 2.71
N VAL A 835 12.69 20.09 3.77
CA VAL A 835 12.60 20.57 5.15
C VAL A 835 13.97 20.85 5.78
N VAL A 836 15.07 20.32 5.24
CA VAL A 836 16.42 20.48 5.80
C VAL A 836 16.82 21.94 5.99
N PRO A 837 16.61 22.87 5.03
CA PRO A 837 16.95 24.28 5.24
C PRO A 837 16.15 24.94 6.36
N LEU A 838 14.94 24.45 6.67
CA LEU A 838 14.15 24.91 7.82
C LEU A 838 14.71 24.36 9.13
N LEU A 839 15.04 23.07 9.20
CA LEU A 839 15.62 22.46 10.41
C LEU A 839 17.00 23.04 10.73
N ASP A 840 17.82 23.29 9.71
CA ASP A 840 19.13 23.92 9.87
C ASP A 840 18.96 25.40 10.32
N ALA A 841 17.96 26.14 9.82
CA ALA A 841 17.62 27.47 10.34
C ALA A 841 17.11 27.43 11.79
N LEU A 842 16.26 26.47 12.13
CA LEU A 842 15.77 26.23 13.49
C LEU A 842 16.89 25.81 14.46
N SER A 843 17.96 25.17 13.98
CA SER A 843 19.13 24.84 14.80
C SER A 843 19.88 26.08 15.32
N ALA A 844 19.77 27.20 14.61
CA ALA A 844 20.30 28.50 15.02
C ALA A 844 19.22 29.43 15.61
N HIS A 845 17.94 29.04 15.57
CA HIS A 845 16.84 29.75 16.22
C HIS A 845 16.84 29.39 17.71
N GLN A 846 17.18 30.34 18.57
CA GLN A 846 17.52 30.05 19.97
C GLN A 846 16.31 29.68 20.85
N THR A 847 15.10 29.90 20.34
CA THR A 847 13.83 29.68 21.03
C THR A 847 12.79 29.08 20.08
N ILE A 848 12.15 27.98 20.50
CA ILE A 848 11.03 27.33 19.83
C ILE A 848 10.10 26.83 20.94
N SER A 849 8.84 27.28 20.98
CA SER A 849 7.82 26.86 21.94
C SER A 849 6.79 25.90 21.31
N MET A 850 6.50 26.09 20.02
CA MET A 850 5.65 25.20 19.22
C MET A 850 6.31 24.93 17.88
N LEU A 851 6.27 23.68 17.44
CA LEU A 851 6.65 23.28 16.09
C LEU A 851 5.55 22.39 15.50
N ASN A 852 4.88 22.88 14.48
CA ASN A 852 3.85 22.15 13.74
C ASN A 852 4.30 21.87 12.31
N LEU A 853 4.55 20.60 12.02
CA LEU A 853 4.95 20.06 10.72
C LEU A 853 3.86 19.17 10.09
N SER A 854 2.61 19.26 10.56
CA SER A 854 1.53 18.33 10.17
C SER A 854 1.14 18.42 8.69
N HIS A 855 0.48 17.39 8.15
CA HIS A 855 0.05 17.37 6.74
C HIS A 855 1.21 17.62 5.76
N ASN A 856 2.35 16.94 5.95
CA ASN A 856 3.49 16.99 5.04
C ASN A 856 3.93 15.55 4.67
N MET A 857 4.97 15.41 3.87
CA MET A 857 5.49 14.12 3.37
C MET A 857 6.82 13.76 4.06
N LEU A 858 6.91 13.99 5.37
CA LEU A 858 8.13 13.85 6.17
C LEU A 858 8.27 12.43 6.74
N GLY A 859 9.47 11.87 6.69
CA GLY A 859 9.81 10.52 7.13
C GLY A 859 10.82 10.51 8.29
N ASN A 860 11.32 9.32 8.63
CA ASN A 860 12.24 9.16 9.78
C ASN A 860 13.58 9.91 9.61
N ALA A 861 13.93 10.34 8.39
CA ALA A 861 15.13 11.14 8.14
C ALA A 861 14.97 12.58 8.69
N THR A 862 13.79 13.18 8.51
CA THR A 862 13.41 14.46 9.14
C THR A 862 13.58 14.43 10.66
N MET A 863 13.18 13.34 11.33
CA MET A 863 13.31 13.23 12.80
C MET A 863 14.76 13.17 13.27
N GLU A 864 15.68 12.64 12.46
CA GLU A 864 17.11 12.67 12.78
C GLU A 864 17.66 14.09 12.73
N ARG A 865 17.27 14.85 11.69
CA ARG A 865 17.64 16.27 11.55
C ARG A 865 16.98 17.15 12.62
N LEU A 866 15.72 16.88 12.99
CA LEU A 866 15.04 17.60 14.07
C LEU A 866 15.69 17.33 15.43
N LYS A 867 16.06 16.08 15.73
CA LYS A 867 16.85 15.71 16.92
C LYS A 867 18.17 16.49 16.99
N GLN A 868 18.87 16.62 15.86
CA GLN A 868 20.10 17.40 15.75
C GLN A 868 19.84 18.90 15.93
N ALA A 869 18.85 19.48 15.25
CA ALA A 869 18.50 20.90 15.35
C ALA A 869 18.13 21.32 16.78
N LEU A 870 17.26 20.56 17.46
CA LEU A 870 16.88 20.82 18.86
C LEU A 870 18.03 20.59 19.86
N THR A 871 19.03 19.79 19.51
CA THR A 871 20.24 19.62 20.33
C THR A 871 21.21 20.80 20.13
N LEU A 872 21.31 21.32 18.90
CA LEU A 872 22.19 22.43 18.52
C LEU A 872 21.68 23.81 18.97
N SER A 873 20.36 24.02 19.01
CA SER A 873 19.77 25.30 19.47
C SER A 873 20.08 25.61 20.95
N GLY A 874 20.47 24.60 21.73
CA GLY A 874 20.88 24.74 23.13
C GLY A 874 19.73 25.02 24.12
N GLN A 875 18.50 25.15 23.65
CA GLN A 875 17.31 25.48 24.45
C GLN A 875 16.87 24.29 25.31
N LYS A 876 17.39 24.24 26.55
CA LYS A 876 17.16 23.17 27.55
C LYS A 876 15.97 23.41 28.50
N TYR A 877 15.17 24.45 28.26
CA TYR A 877 14.06 24.86 29.12
C TYR A 877 12.94 25.52 28.32
N GLY A 878 11.76 25.63 28.95
CA GLY A 878 10.52 26.05 28.31
C GLY A 878 9.79 24.87 27.67
N ALA A 879 8.46 24.97 27.61
CA ALA A 879 7.58 23.98 27.00
C ALA A 879 7.97 23.71 25.53
N LEU A 880 7.53 22.57 25.01
CA LEU A 880 7.52 22.27 23.59
C LEU A 880 6.23 21.54 23.23
N VAL A 881 5.44 22.17 22.36
CA VAL A 881 4.36 21.53 21.61
C VAL A 881 4.95 21.02 20.29
N LEU A 882 4.84 19.72 20.04
CA LEU A 882 5.34 19.09 18.82
C LEU A 882 4.21 18.38 18.09
N ASP A 883 3.81 18.93 16.93
CA ASP A 883 2.80 18.34 16.05
C ASP A 883 3.43 17.83 14.75
N LEU A 884 3.30 16.53 14.55
CA LEU A 884 3.86 15.72 13.47
C LEU A 884 2.77 14.95 12.72
N HIS A 885 1.49 15.30 12.89
CA HIS A 885 0.39 14.45 12.43
C HIS A 885 0.26 14.40 10.89
N CYS A 886 -0.33 13.33 10.36
CA CYS A 886 -0.48 13.09 8.91
C CYS A 886 0.83 13.30 8.12
N ASN A 887 1.82 12.46 8.43
CA ASN A 887 3.13 12.39 7.79
C ASN A 887 3.51 10.91 7.52
N LEU A 888 4.75 10.65 7.12
CA LEU A 888 5.29 9.31 6.83
C LEU A 888 6.18 8.76 7.97
N PHE A 889 5.99 9.23 9.21
CA PHE A 889 6.77 8.77 10.35
C PHE A 889 6.44 7.30 10.73
N GLY A 890 7.48 6.54 11.06
CA GLY A 890 7.38 5.16 11.55
C GLY A 890 7.74 5.05 13.04
N PRO A 891 7.80 3.83 13.60
CA PRO A 891 8.19 3.62 15.00
C PRO A 891 9.61 4.12 15.30
N THR A 892 10.48 4.22 14.29
CA THR A 892 11.82 4.81 14.39
C THR A 892 11.79 6.29 14.81
N ALA A 893 10.77 7.06 14.40
CA ALA A 893 10.61 8.45 14.84
C ALA A 893 10.50 8.57 16.36
N LEU A 894 9.71 7.68 16.98
CA LEU A 894 9.56 7.65 18.45
C LEU A 894 10.82 7.13 19.15
N PHE A 895 11.58 6.22 18.53
CA PHE A 895 12.92 5.86 19.01
C PHE A 895 13.89 7.06 18.98
N GLN A 896 13.88 7.87 17.92
CA GLN A 896 14.70 9.08 17.80
C GLN A 896 14.29 10.17 18.81
N ILE A 897 13.00 10.25 19.17
CA ILE A 897 12.53 11.06 20.31
C ILE A 897 13.13 10.51 21.63
N CYS A 898 13.15 9.19 21.83
CA CYS A 898 13.76 8.57 23.01
C CYS A 898 15.29 8.78 23.11
N GLU A 899 15.98 8.96 21.98
CA GLU A 899 17.41 9.32 21.94
C GLU A 899 17.69 10.81 22.24
N CYS A 900 16.66 11.63 22.48
CA CYS A 900 16.81 13.08 22.66
C CYS A 900 16.49 13.54 24.09
N PRO A 901 17.50 13.75 24.96
CA PRO A 901 17.29 14.25 26.32
C PRO A 901 16.60 15.62 26.38
N VAL A 902 16.80 16.46 25.35
CA VAL A 902 16.14 17.78 25.24
C VAL A 902 14.63 17.62 25.12
N LEU A 903 14.14 16.69 24.30
CA LEU A 903 12.71 16.39 24.19
C LEU A 903 12.14 15.85 25.50
N PHE A 904 12.80 14.90 26.17
CA PHE A 904 12.38 14.42 27.50
C PHE A 904 12.26 15.53 28.56
N SER A 905 13.09 16.57 28.47
CA SER A 905 13.05 17.72 29.39
C SER A 905 12.01 18.79 29.06
N ARG A 906 11.35 18.74 27.89
CA ARG A 906 10.57 19.88 27.35
C ARG A 906 9.22 19.51 26.71
N LEU A 907 9.04 18.28 26.25
CA LEU A 907 7.87 17.88 25.49
C LEU A 907 6.62 17.83 26.39
N GLU A 908 5.67 18.74 26.13
CA GLU A 908 4.42 18.86 26.89
C GLU A 908 3.20 18.37 26.10
N VAL A 909 3.24 18.52 24.77
CA VAL A 909 2.23 18.02 23.84
C VAL A 909 2.93 17.27 22.71
N LEU A 910 2.51 16.04 22.44
CA LEU A 910 2.94 15.25 21.29
C LEU A 910 1.74 14.80 20.47
N ASN A 911 1.56 15.39 19.28
CA ASN A 911 0.65 14.87 18.26
C ASN A 911 1.46 14.15 17.18
N ILE A 912 1.22 12.85 17.00
CA ILE A 912 1.83 12.03 15.95
C ILE A 912 0.76 11.21 15.22
N SER A 913 -0.52 11.59 15.31
CA SER A 913 -1.63 10.87 14.69
C SER A 913 -1.52 10.76 13.16
N GLY A 914 -2.15 9.74 12.58
CA GLY A 914 -2.12 9.48 11.13
C GLY A 914 -0.78 8.96 10.58
N ASN A 915 0.22 8.69 11.43
CA ASN A 915 1.52 8.13 11.04
C ASN A 915 1.56 6.61 11.22
N ARG A 916 2.27 5.86 10.35
CA ARG A 916 2.24 4.39 10.36
C ARG A 916 3.20 3.78 11.41
N LEU A 917 2.90 3.98 12.69
CA LEU A 917 3.75 3.59 13.81
C LEU A 917 3.78 2.07 14.08
N THR A 918 2.64 1.38 13.99
CA THR A 918 2.48 -0.06 14.29
C THR A 918 2.86 -0.48 15.73
N ASP A 919 2.62 -1.75 16.09
CA ASP A 919 2.92 -2.26 17.44
C ASP A 919 4.41 -2.25 17.85
N ALA A 920 5.33 -1.96 16.93
CA ALA A 920 6.74 -1.76 17.26
C ALA A 920 6.99 -0.48 18.09
N CYS A 921 6.03 0.46 18.15
CA CYS A 921 6.20 1.70 18.89
C CYS A 921 5.91 1.61 20.41
N GLY A 922 5.27 0.55 20.89
CA GLY A 922 4.74 0.49 22.26
C GLY A 922 5.78 0.66 23.38
N THR A 923 7.00 0.15 23.18
CA THR A 923 8.13 0.35 24.10
C THR A 923 8.66 1.78 24.06
N TYR A 924 8.63 2.46 22.92
CA TYR A 924 9.05 3.86 22.79
C TYR A 924 7.99 4.80 23.37
N LEU A 925 6.70 4.57 23.14
CA LEU A 925 5.61 5.31 23.80
C LEU A 925 5.66 5.14 25.32
N SER A 926 5.89 3.93 25.82
CA SER A 926 6.14 3.68 27.26
C SER A 926 7.36 4.46 27.77
N THR A 927 8.47 4.46 27.02
CA THR A 927 9.68 5.19 27.39
C THR A 927 9.45 6.71 27.42
N ILE A 928 8.68 7.26 26.47
CA ILE A 928 8.28 8.67 26.42
C ILE A 928 7.42 9.01 27.64
N LEU A 929 6.35 8.24 27.92
CA LEU A 929 5.46 8.46 29.06
C LEU A 929 6.20 8.41 30.41
N CYS A 930 7.18 7.52 30.58
CA CYS A 930 7.94 7.41 31.84
C CYS A 930 9.05 8.48 32.01
N ASN A 931 9.47 9.18 30.94
CA ASN A 931 10.58 10.15 31.00
C ASN A 931 10.13 11.61 30.77
N CYS A 932 9.14 11.86 29.92
CA CYS A 932 8.61 13.20 29.62
C CYS A 932 7.70 13.70 30.76
N LYS A 933 8.29 14.21 31.83
CA LYS A 933 7.56 14.70 33.02
C LYS A 933 6.67 15.93 32.77
N GLY A 934 6.78 16.56 31.60
CA GLY A 934 5.91 17.65 31.14
C GLY A 934 4.73 17.19 30.28
N LEU A 935 4.71 15.94 29.81
CA LEU A 935 3.76 15.47 28.79
C LEU A 935 2.34 15.37 29.35
N TYR A 936 1.53 16.40 29.13
CA TYR A 936 0.12 16.43 29.51
C TYR A 936 -0.80 15.97 28.37
N SER A 937 -0.38 16.07 27.11
CA SER A 937 -1.20 15.69 25.95
C SER A 937 -0.48 14.75 24.99
N LEU A 938 -1.11 13.60 24.69
CA LEU A 938 -0.61 12.61 23.74
C LEU A 938 -1.70 12.21 22.74
N ASN A 939 -1.44 12.45 21.46
CA ASN A 939 -2.32 12.03 20.37
C ASN A 939 -1.61 11.01 19.46
N ILE A 940 -2.16 9.78 19.43
CA ILE A 940 -1.68 8.61 18.67
C ILE A 940 -2.83 7.96 17.86
N GLU A 941 -3.80 8.75 17.42
CA GLU A 941 -4.90 8.27 16.57
C GLU A 941 -4.45 7.81 15.18
N ARG A 942 -5.19 6.90 14.54
CA ARG A 942 -4.93 6.38 13.17
C ARG A 942 -3.53 5.78 12.98
N CYS A 943 -2.80 5.50 14.06
CA CYS A 943 -1.38 5.10 14.03
C CYS A 943 -1.09 3.62 13.67
N SER A 944 -2.11 2.86 13.25
CA SER A 944 -2.03 1.42 12.97
C SER A 944 -1.58 0.58 14.18
N ILE A 945 -1.86 1.04 15.41
CA ILE A 945 -1.49 0.33 16.65
C ILE A 945 -2.60 -0.61 17.12
N THR A 946 -2.25 -1.64 17.89
CA THR A 946 -3.22 -2.64 18.38
C THR A 946 -3.32 -2.67 19.90
N SER A 947 -4.20 -3.55 20.38
CA SER A 947 -4.26 -4.06 21.76
C SER A 947 -2.92 -4.18 22.49
N ARG A 948 -1.82 -4.58 21.81
CA ARG A 948 -0.49 -4.71 22.41
C ARG A 948 0.08 -3.35 22.81
N THR A 949 0.04 -2.36 21.90
CA THR A 949 0.50 -1.00 22.18
C THR A 949 -0.34 -0.33 23.26
N ILE A 950 -1.67 -0.47 23.18
CA ILE A 950 -2.60 0.04 24.20
C ILE A 950 -2.27 -0.55 25.58
N GLN A 951 -1.92 -1.83 25.66
CA GLN A 951 -1.48 -2.46 26.89
C GLN A 951 -0.14 -1.88 27.40
N THR A 952 0.87 -1.68 26.55
CA THR A 952 2.13 -1.04 26.97
C THR A 952 1.98 0.42 27.39
N VAL A 953 1.06 1.17 26.78
CA VAL A 953 0.69 2.54 27.20
C VAL A 953 0.00 2.50 28.57
N ALA A 954 -0.98 1.60 28.74
CA ALA A 954 -1.64 1.41 30.03
C ALA A 954 -0.64 1.03 31.13
N ASP A 955 0.30 0.12 30.86
CA ASP A 955 1.30 -0.31 31.85
C ASP A 955 2.28 0.81 32.24
N ALA A 956 2.64 1.70 31.30
CA ALA A 956 3.52 2.85 31.53
C ALA A 956 2.90 3.96 32.38
N LEU A 957 1.57 4.07 32.45
CA LEU A 957 0.87 5.07 33.26
C LEU A 957 0.89 4.70 34.75
N ASP A 958 1.53 5.52 35.58
CA ASP A 958 1.47 5.44 37.04
C ASP A 958 0.68 6.63 37.64
N TYR A 959 0.52 6.64 38.98
CA TYR A 959 -0.19 7.69 39.71
C TYR A 959 0.52 9.06 39.64
N GLY A 960 1.80 9.10 39.27
CA GLY A 960 2.59 10.33 39.13
C GLY A 960 2.55 10.94 37.73
N SER A 961 1.90 10.29 36.76
CA SER A 961 1.72 10.82 35.41
C SER A 961 0.82 12.06 35.42
N ILE A 962 1.25 13.13 34.74
CA ILE A 962 0.48 14.37 34.60
C ILE A 962 -0.37 14.43 33.32
N LEU A 963 -0.47 13.30 32.60
CA LEU A 963 -1.25 13.20 31.37
C LEU A 963 -2.72 13.59 31.63
N SER A 964 -3.17 14.68 31.01
CA SER A 964 -4.55 15.18 31.07
C SER A 964 -5.37 14.84 29.84
N GLN A 965 -4.74 14.78 28.66
CA GLN A 965 -5.38 14.50 27.37
C GLN A 965 -4.76 13.26 26.72
N LEU A 966 -5.60 12.32 26.26
CA LEU A 966 -5.16 11.13 25.50
C LEU A 966 -6.10 10.83 24.34
N SER A 967 -5.56 10.77 23.11
CA SER A 967 -6.31 10.39 21.92
C SER A 967 -5.74 9.12 21.29
N VAL A 968 -6.57 8.08 21.18
CA VAL A 968 -6.18 6.74 20.69
C VAL A 968 -7.08 6.22 19.56
N GLY A 969 -8.02 7.02 19.08
CA GLY A 969 -9.03 6.66 18.08
C GLY A 969 -8.50 6.11 16.75
N HIS A 970 -9.42 5.49 16.01
CA HIS A 970 -9.27 4.90 14.69
C HIS A 970 -8.14 3.86 14.59
N ASN A 971 -7.80 3.23 15.71
CA ASN A 971 -6.83 2.14 15.80
C ASN A 971 -7.55 0.80 15.98
N ASN A 972 -7.20 -0.19 15.16
CA ASN A 972 -7.93 -1.46 15.03
C ASN A 972 -6.93 -2.59 14.71
N PRO A 973 -6.90 -3.74 15.43
CA PRO A 973 -7.80 -4.15 16.51
C PRO A 973 -7.32 -3.80 17.93
N ILE A 974 -8.14 -3.02 18.63
CA ILE A 974 -8.05 -2.80 20.08
C ILE A 974 -9.10 -3.67 20.78
N SER A 975 -8.66 -4.54 21.70
CA SER A 975 -9.54 -5.38 22.50
C SER A 975 -10.13 -4.60 23.67
N GLY A 976 -11.41 -4.84 23.98
CA GLY A 976 -12.08 -4.19 25.12
C GLY A 976 -11.43 -4.50 26.47
N SER A 977 -10.69 -5.60 26.60
CA SER A 977 -9.89 -5.91 27.80
C SER A 977 -8.64 -5.03 27.92
N SER A 978 -7.89 -4.81 26.84
CA SER A 978 -6.76 -3.85 26.82
C SER A 978 -7.26 -2.43 27.08
N LEU A 979 -8.39 -2.05 26.48
CA LEU A 979 -8.97 -0.72 26.63
C LEU A 979 -9.53 -0.50 28.05
N ALA A 980 -10.20 -1.48 28.64
CA ALA A 980 -10.64 -1.39 30.04
C ALA A 980 -9.47 -1.30 31.02
N ASN A 981 -8.31 -1.91 30.72
CA ASN A 981 -7.10 -1.75 31.53
C ASN A 981 -6.51 -0.32 31.41
N LEU A 982 -6.48 0.24 30.19
CA LEU A 982 -6.12 1.65 29.98
C LEU A 982 -7.05 2.59 30.75
N LEU A 983 -8.38 2.44 30.59
CA LEU A 983 -9.38 3.22 31.31
C LEU A 983 -9.22 3.09 32.84
N GLY A 984 -9.00 1.87 33.36
CA GLY A 984 -8.73 1.60 34.77
C GLY A 984 -7.36 2.09 35.30
N LYS A 985 -6.49 2.61 34.42
CA LYS A 985 -5.32 3.42 34.76
C LYS A 985 -5.65 4.92 34.72
N LEU A 986 -6.33 5.39 33.68
CA LEU A 986 -6.73 6.80 33.52
C LEU A 986 -7.62 7.29 34.69
N VAL A 987 -8.53 6.45 35.19
CA VAL A 987 -9.37 6.71 36.39
C VAL A 987 -8.54 7.08 37.64
N LYS A 988 -7.24 6.74 37.69
CA LYS A 988 -6.34 6.96 38.83
C LYS A 988 -5.45 8.19 38.68
N LEU A 989 -5.58 8.94 37.58
CA LEU A 989 -4.83 10.17 37.33
C LEU A 989 -5.66 11.36 37.83
N GLU A 990 -5.16 12.10 38.82
CA GLU A 990 -5.86 13.23 39.45
C GLU A 990 -6.20 14.39 38.48
N ARG A 991 -5.58 14.41 37.29
CA ARG A 991 -5.65 15.50 36.31
C ARG A 991 -6.19 15.08 34.93
N PHE A 992 -6.69 13.85 34.79
CA PHE A 992 -7.16 13.36 33.50
C PHE A 992 -8.52 13.95 33.12
N SER A 993 -8.58 14.63 31.97
CA SER A 993 -9.69 15.49 31.57
C SER A 993 -10.23 15.20 30.17
N GLU A 994 -9.43 14.72 29.22
CA GLU A 994 -9.90 14.50 27.84
C GLU A 994 -9.48 13.15 27.26
N LEU A 995 -10.46 12.42 26.70
CA LEU A 995 -10.24 11.14 26.04
C LEU A 995 -10.91 11.10 24.65
N SER A 996 -10.16 10.69 23.63
CA SER A 996 -10.73 10.26 22.35
C SER A 996 -10.57 8.76 22.14
N LEU A 997 -11.71 8.09 21.88
CA LEU A 997 -11.82 6.70 21.47
C LEU A 997 -12.46 6.54 20.08
N ASP A 998 -12.58 7.62 19.30
CA ASP A 998 -13.31 7.65 18.03
C ASP A 998 -12.96 6.48 17.11
N GLY A 999 -13.93 5.88 16.43
CA GLY A 999 -13.75 4.73 15.54
C GLY A 999 -13.30 3.42 16.21
N ILE A 1000 -13.07 3.37 17.53
CA ILE A 1000 -12.75 2.12 18.24
C ILE A 1000 -14.06 1.40 18.59
N LYS A 1001 -14.23 0.16 18.13
CA LYS A 1001 -15.42 -0.65 18.45
C LYS A 1001 -15.44 -1.02 19.93
N LEU A 1002 -16.28 -0.33 20.72
CA LEU A 1002 -16.43 -0.62 22.14
C LEU A 1002 -17.28 -1.87 22.37
N ASN A 1003 -16.86 -2.71 23.32
CA ASN A 1003 -17.68 -3.79 23.85
C ASN A 1003 -18.20 -3.40 25.24
N LYS A 1004 -19.17 -4.16 25.77
CA LYS A 1004 -19.77 -3.85 27.08
C LYS A 1004 -18.74 -3.63 28.19
N HIS A 1005 -17.69 -4.46 28.26
CA HIS A 1005 -16.67 -4.34 29.31
C HIS A 1005 -15.84 -3.05 29.17
N ALA A 1006 -15.56 -2.58 27.96
CA ALA A 1006 -14.92 -1.28 27.76
C ALA A 1006 -15.89 -0.13 28.10
N LEU A 1007 -17.15 -0.24 27.69
CA LEU A 1007 -18.20 0.75 27.99
C LEU A 1007 -18.45 0.90 29.50
N ASP A 1008 -18.55 -0.22 30.23
CA ASP A 1008 -18.66 -0.23 31.70
C ASP A 1008 -17.47 0.49 32.37
N SER A 1009 -16.26 0.45 31.77
CA SER A 1009 -15.09 1.20 32.21
C SER A 1009 -15.09 2.68 31.77
N VAL A 1010 -15.64 3.02 30.60
CA VAL A 1010 -15.87 4.43 30.20
C VAL A 1010 -16.86 5.07 31.16
N CYS A 1011 -17.94 4.38 31.53
CA CYS A 1011 -18.91 4.83 32.54
C CYS A 1011 -18.36 4.88 33.98
N GLN A 1012 -17.18 4.30 34.25
CA GLN A 1012 -16.44 4.51 35.50
C GLN A 1012 -15.56 5.76 35.41
N LEU A 1013 -14.96 6.03 34.24
CA LEU A 1013 -14.18 7.23 33.98
C LEU A 1013 -15.05 8.49 33.93
N SER A 1014 -16.21 8.45 33.28
CA SER A 1014 -17.16 9.58 33.28
C SER A 1014 -17.83 9.84 34.63
N ARG A 1015 -17.55 9.02 35.65
CA ARG A 1015 -17.96 9.22 37.05
C ARG A 1015 -16.84 9.76 37.94
N SER A 1016 -15.62 9.95 37.42
CA SER A 1016 -14.64 10.80 38.08
C SER A 1016 -14.91 12.26 37.71
N SER A 1017 -14.82 13.17 38.67
CA SER A 1017 -15.28 14.56 38.56
C SER A 1017 -14.33 15.49 37.79
N CYS A 1018 -13.55 14.95 36.85
CA CYS A 1018 -12.45 15.65 36.17
C CYS A 1018 -12.54 15.65 34.64
N LEU A 1019 -13.42 14.84 34.05
CA LEU A 1019 -13.51 14.66 32.59
C LEU A 1019 -14.26 15.83 31.94
N SER A 1020 -13.54 16.69 31.21
CA SER A 1020 -14.07 17.82 30.44
C SER A 1020 -14.40 17.48 28.99
N GLY A 1021 -13.82 16.42 28.42
CA GLY A 1021 -14.05 16.00 27.04
C GLY A 1021 -14.02 14.48 26.84
N LEU A 1022 -14.98 13.96 26.10
CA LEU A 1022 -15.07 12.52 25.78
C LEU A 1022 -15.59 12.33 24.36
N MET A 1023 -14.68 11.97 23.44
CA MET A 1023 -14.98 11.73 22.03
C MET A 1023 -15.19 10.23 21.79
N LEU A 1024 -16.37 9.90 21.25
CA LEU A 1024 -16.87 8.53 21.02
C LEU A 1024 -17.51 8.36 19.61
N GLY A 1025 -17.17 9.21 18.64
CA GLY A 1025 -17.67 9.11 17.26
C GLY A 1025 -17.37 7.74 16.64
N ALA A 1026 -18.28 7.19 15.83
CA ALA A 1026 -18.11 5.90 15.14
C ALA A 1026 -17.74 4.66 16.01
N THR A 1027 -17.86 4.72 17.34
CA THR A 1027 -17.46 3.67 18.29
C THR A 1027 -18.37 2.42 18.32
N ASN A 1028 -19.44 2.40 17.53
CA ASN A 1028 -20.40 1.29 17.43
C ASN A 1028 -21.11 0.92 18.75
N ILE A 1029 -21.40 1.90 19.61
CA ILE A 1029 -22.18 1.73 20.86
C ILE A 1029 -23.69 1.56 20.55
N GLY A 1030 -24.06 0.42 19.97
CA GLY A 1030 -25.40 -0.19 20.01
C GLY A 1030 -26.60 0.58 19.44
N SER A 1031 -27.34 -0.04 18.51
CA SER A 1031 -28.62 0.45 17.97
C SER A 1031 -29.81 0.26 18.94
N VAL A 1032 -29.65 0.66 20.21
CA VAL A 1032 -30.62 0.45 21.30
C VAL A 1032 -30.75 1.75 22.10
N ARG A 1033 -31.98 2.17 22.40
CA ARG A 1033 -32.24 3.31 23.31
C ARG A 1033 -31.60 3.07 24.68
N TRP A 1034 -30.53 3.79 24.98
CA TRP A 1034 -30.00 3.97 26.32
C TRP A 1034 -30.18 5.43 26.72
N SER A 1035 -31.11 5.69 27.65
CA SER A 1035 -31.29 7.00 28.26
C SER A 1035 -30.12 7.28 29.22
N ILE A 1036 -29.09 7.96 28.72
CA ILE A 1036 -28.08 8.59 29.56
C ILE A 1036 -28.68 9.94 30.02
N GLU A 1037 -29.24 9.96 31.22
CA GLU A 1037 -29.46 11.21 31.93
C GLU A 1037 -28.07 11.79 32.27
N VAL A 1038 -27.73 12.92 31.65
CA VAL A 1038 -26.61 13.75 32.07
C VAL A 1038 -27.08 14.59 33.26
N VAL A 1039 -26.30 14.56 34.34
CA VAL A 1039 -26.51 15.32 35.59
C VAL A 1039 -25.28 16.17 35.83
#